data_AF-A0A966UPC7-F1
#
_entry.id   AF-A0A966UPC7-F1
#
_cell.length_a   1.000
_cell.length_b   1.000
_cell.length_c   1.000
_cell.angle_alpha   90.00
_cell.angle_beta   90.00
_cell.angle_gamma   90.00
#
_symmetry.space_group_name_H-M   'P 1'
#
loop_
_entity.id
_entity.type
_entity.pdbx_description
1 polymer ?
#
loop_
_entity_poly.entity_id
_entity_poly.type
_entity_poly.pdbx_seq_one_letter_code
_entity_poly.pdbx_strand_id
1 'polypeptide(L)'
;MSNPSNLYAEKVYAEHPTALWALDDTVDYVSLITEAQRSFTSWTRTNVSSIASTGAPTVQPFTNSIVNKLDIVIPANTSFEITCVSDDLINFSTLDSDLATFAVGGYFLDSSGVLQTVSIGYEYTDTTTAANVRNLKTYPTSLTGAWGFVSETFETPNENTTMRAVVKAKFNNPSSTSTTSLYINGISVGQWSENHNSTSLGIQTSSITSANIAIATTHGVEAEAYGLGGDHGYYLGSERSIFARNVSIPMVYGASGVTVLRPATTSLPSLVIPGKGFLNEAGRHKEYTVEFWAKINSSATTPKKIFGPISSSDGLYVESGFLTFVIGKEFGSHFVGEWYRPMLIHIRIIRNGATVLVNGEEVISLNIDTDNLVLPEILSNSNKEQDWLGFYAYSDVDPVEIDCIAIYPYQVAIPVAKRRWVYGQGVVSPEGIDSAYGGSSAFIDYSFADYTANYTYPDFANWNQGKFDNLITAGTYISTPDYQLPTVFIGEELLQDLYDDNQAIQAGNHKFITFRPNTSWNSVHAYYNFPNFNVLNEEVKAVYGVFSHNDVTSINQTLFKIYNKTNGNYFQVKQDDNELIYSLYYNGASTSLYTYSTISVNEIFAVGINIPDLVSRFGGNVGAFFGNRNGLELYVAGDASTSNTFNGKLYSFGLCSALNANEADGYFSNGFVATTSGENLISFTASYDLLPTEAYDTFFLDIGVAGYWEDYMPLSYFAQYVQNDLGNSFYDLDFLQFNIGYPKPSTLVEQASTSTWTYQSLKDDYEFPVQRTYGQLDNYLFTGWENYSQMLGKTEKYYEYDTEDASIRSFITLQYIEDGANAPRSDFTIRTAREGSIIDIDEHTNWQSTKFEVVDNTLIYPTKTSDFNDLAVVYHLDFNVRGILRKPIRLRRLELASQALNDNSFNPVGTRFGIDMFPYKRAGIYFDYKSKNPFSIYKGSTPYLYMNRTSGIQVRGDYDPLVSRGIAVPINQNTADNYRISALQMWMRYDDRQFPVSPTELFEVKYRSDTIKFYFVADSETGDRARIYAKSVATGEDFDGISYYWNGKLVREPVATRNQWGVLGIGFSNALNFDLFLGGINLNGPFVFNNIAFYQANNLQQVQSTLFRPWQQVITDGITNYDWEYWVNSSTWEGVLVIGRSDLYGVNPSDVYNTYIGTNKIIFDDDEGLTVDADKIKVYTDTTWTIQVGTPV
;
A
#
# COMPACT_ATOMS: atom_id res chain seq x y z
N MET A 1 7.43 23.34 -18.60
CA MET A 1 8.65 23.35 -17.77
C MET A 1 8.31 22.68 -16.45
N SER A 2 9.02 21.62 -16.08
CA SER A 2 8.99 21.06 -14.73
C SER A 2 9.22 22.19 -13.70
N ASN A 3 8.44 22.16 -12.62
CA ASN A 3 8.49 23.20 -11.61
C ASN A 3 9.89 23.22 -10.96
N PRO A 4 10.67 24.31 -11.02
CA PRO A 4 12.05 24.38 -10.50
C PRO A 4 12.15 24.28 -8.96
N SER A 5 11.11 23.79 -8.27
CA SER A 5 11.04 23.67 -6.81
C SER A 5 11.44 22.29 -6.25
N ASN A 6 11.69 21.27 -7.09
CA ASN A 6 12.06 19.94 -6.61
C ASN A 6 13.52 19.88 -6.13
N LEU A 7 13.71 20.03 -4.81
CA LEU A 7 15.02 20.07 -4.16
C LEU A 7 15.84 18.79 -4.31
N TYR A 8 15.20 17.64 -4.47
CA TYR A 8 15.91 16.39 -4.73
C TYR A 8 16.41 16.38 -6.17
N ALA A 9 15.51 16.63 -7.13
CA ALA A 9 15.81 16.69 -8.55
C ALA A 9 16.96 17.66 -8.84
N GLU A 10 16.98 18.84 -8.23
CA GLU A 10 18.06 19.83 -8.34
C GLU A 10 19.42 19.24 -7.93
N LYS A 11 19.51 18.61 -6.76
CA LYS A 11 20.76 18.05 -6.24
C LYS A 11 21.29 16.91 -7.11
N VAL A 12 20.40 16.05 -7.60
CA VAL A 12 20.83 14.94 -8.46
C VAL A 12 21.14 15.39 -9.89
N TYR A 13 20.44 16.41 -10.40
CA TYR A 13 20.74 17.04 -11.68
C TYR A 13 22.13 17.69 -11.70
N ALA A 14 22.54 18.31 -10.57
CA ALA A 14 23.89 18.84 -10.39
C ALA A 14 25.00 17.78 -10.48
N GLU A 15 24.66 16.49 -10.41
CA GLU A 15 25.58 15.36 -10.59
C GLU A 15 25.61 14.83 -12.05
N HIS A 16 25.07 15.61 -13.00
CA HIS A 16 25.14 15.41 -14.45
C HIS A 16 24.57 14.06 -14.95
N PRO A 17 23.27 13.76 -14.73
CA PRO A 17 22.60 12.67 -15.41
C PRO A 17 22.52 12.92 -16.93
N THR A 18 22.41 11.85 -17.71
CA THR A 18 22.07 11.93 -19.14
C THR A 18 20.68 12.51 -19.34
N ALA A 19 19.73 12.09 -18.51
CA ALA A 19 18.36 12.59 -18.47
C ALA A 19 17.78 12.39 -17.06
N LEU A 20 16.88 13.28 -16.66
CA LEU A 20 16.18 13.26 -15.38
C LEU A 20 14.72 13.66 -15.64
N TRP A 21 13.77 13.00 -15.00
CA TRP A 21 12.35 13.36 -14.98
C TRP A 21 11.93 13.50 -13.53
N ALA A 22 11.61 14.73 -13.11
CA ALA A 22 11.16 14.99 -11.74
C ALA A 22 9.73 14.49 -11.49
N LEU A 23 8.93 14.35 -12.55
CA LEU A 23 7.52 13.94 -12.51
C LEU A 23 6.60 14.88 -11.71
N ASP A 24 6.96 16.16 -11.62
CA ASP A 24 6.11 17.22 -11.03
C ASP A 24 5.15 17.87 -12.05
N ASP A 25 4.92 17.21 -13.19
CA ASP A 25 4.00 17.70 -14.23
C ASP A 25 2.55 17.78 -13.70
N THR A 26 1.75 18.70 -14.21
CA THR A 26 0.34 18.85 -13.81
C THR A 26 -0.53 17.76 -14.44
N VAL A 27 -0.42 16.52 -13.93
CA VAL A 27 -1.16 15.34 -14.41
C VAL A 27 -2.15 14.88 -13.34
N ASP A 28 -3.06 15.78 -12.96
CA ASP A 28 -4.03 15.54 -11.88
C ASP A 28 -5.20 14.66 -12.35
N TYR A 29 -5.87 15.05 -13.45
CA TYR A 29 -7.02 14.36 -14.04
C TYR A 29 -7.24 14.76 -15.50
N VAL A 30 -7.93 13.92 -16.28
CA VAL A 30 -8.32 14.23 -17.66
C VAL A 30 -9.58 15.09 -17.68
N SER A 31 -9.50 16.28 -18.26
CA SER A 31 -10.65 17.15 -18.42
C SER A 31 -11.56 16.63 -19.54
N LEU A 32 -12.85 16.55 -19.26
CA LEU A 32 -13.90 16.12 -20.19
C LEU A 32 -14.56 17.31 -20.89
N ILE A 33 -14.13 18.54 -20.56
CA ILE A 33 -14.55 19.79 -21.19
C ILE A 33 -13.32 20.55 -21.70
N THR A 34 -13.36 20.99 -22.95
CA THR A 34 -12.28 21.81 -23.54
C THR A 34 -12.45 23.28 -23.19
N GLU A 35 -11.39 24.08 -23.29
CA GLU A 35 -11.47 25.53 -23.03
C GLU A 35 -12.47 26.23 -23.96
N ALA A 36 -12.56 25.82 -25.23
CA ALA A 36 -13.55 26.35 -26.15
C ALA A 36 -15.00 26.04 -25.71
N GLN A 37 -15.25 24.84 -25.17
CA GLN A 37 -16.55 24.43 -24.65
C GLN A 37 -16.90 25.08 -23.31
N ARG A 38 -15.94 25.68 -22.58
CA ARG A 38 -16.22 26.48 -21.37
C ARG A 38 -16.87 27.84 -21.67
N SER A 39 -16.90 28.26 -22.93
CA SER A 39 -17.58 29.50 -23.33
C SER A 39 -19.10 29.33 -23.39
N PHE A 40 -19.83 30.12 -22.62
CA PHE A 40 -21.29 30.09 -22.58
C PHE A 40 -21.92 30.74 -23.83
N THR A 41 -21.11 31.23 -24.76
CA THR A 41 -21.57 31.76 -26.05
C THR A 41 -22.22 30.67 -26.91
N SER A 42 -21.73 29.43 -26.86
CA SER A 42 -22.31 28.29 -27.58
C SER A 42 -23.41 27.58 -26.78
N TRP A 43 -23.41 27.72 -25.46
CA TRP A 43 -24.38 27.07 -24.58
C TRP A 43 -25.82 27.52 -24.86
N THR A 44 -26.76 26.57 -24.72
CA THR A 44 -28.19 26.87 -24.74
C THR A 44 -28.58 27.55 -23.44
N ARG A 45 -29.18 28.74 -23.53
CA ARG A 45 -29.48 29.60 -22.38
C ARG A 45 -30.97 29.90 -22.29
N THR A 46 -31.49 29.93 -21.08
CA THR A 46 -32.86 30.37 -20.77
C THR A 46 -32.79 31.52 -19.78
N ASN A 47 -33.57 32.58 -20.01
CA ASN A 47 -33.70 33.74 -19.13
C ASN A 47 -32.42 34.57 -18.93
N VAL A 48 -31.50 34.56 -19.89
CA VAL A 48 -30.27 35.38 -19.92
C VAL A 48 -30.43 36.47 -20.98
N SER A 49 -30.18 37.75 -20.66
CA SER A 49 -30.37 38.85 -21.62
C SER A 49 -29.20 39.03 -22.59
N SER A 50 -27.97 38.89 -22.10
CA SER A 50 -26.74 38.91 -22.91
C SER A 50 -25.63 38.12 -22.24
N ILE A 51 -24.66 37.65 -23.04
CA ILE A 51 -23.43 37.01 -22.58
C ILE A 51 -22.23 37.74 -23.16
N ALA A 52 -21.17 37.86 -22.37
CA ALA A 52 -19.87 38.32 -22.84
C ALA A 52 -18.75 37.47 -22.22
N SER A 53 -17.70 37.22 -23.00
CA SER A 53 -16.42 36.71 -22.50
C SER A 53 -15.52 37.91 -22.23
N THR A 54 -15.23 38.21 -20.97
CA THR A 54 -14.56 39.46 -20.55
C THR A 54 -13.69 39.24 -19.31
N GLY A 55 -13.02 40.28 -18.82
CA GLY A 55 -12.32 40.22 -17.52
C GLY A 55 -13.31 40.31 -16.36
N ALA A 56 -13.00 39.62 -15.27
CA ALA A 56 -13.80 39.67 -14.05
C ALA A 56 -13.68 41.01 -13.29
N PRO A 57 -14.64 41.36 -12.42
CA PRO A 57 -14.57 42.57 -11.58
C PRO A 57 -13.42 42.53 -10.56
N THR A 58 -12.97 41.34 -10.21
CA THR A 58 -11.85 41.02 -9.30
C THR A 58 -10.92 40.02 -9.99
N VAL A 59 -9.75 39.73 -9.41
CA VAL A 59 -8.85 38.71 -9.95
C VAL A 59 -9.60 37.37 -10.03
N GLN A 60 -9.71 36.83 -11.24
CA GLN A 60 -10.38 35.56 -11.48
C GLN A 60 -9.54 34.38 -10.98
N PRO A 61 -10.16 33.30 -10.46
CA PRO A 61 -9.43 32.14 -9.94
C PRO A 61 -8.53 31.46 -10.98
N PHE A 62 -9.07 31.23 -12.19
CA PHE A 62 -8.30 30.71 -13.32
C PHE A 62 -8.02 31.82 -14.33
N THR A 63 -6.85 32.44 -14.19
CA THR A 63 -6.41 33.59 -15.01
C THR A 63 -6.34 33.28 -16.51
N ASN A 64 -6.06 32.03 -16.88
CA ASN A 64 -5.95 31.58 -18.26
C ASN A 64 -7.25 30.99 -18.83
N SER A 65 -8.35 31.00 -18.07
CA SER A 65 -9.64 30.48 -18.53
C SER A 65 -10.67 31.57 -18.77
N ILE A 66 -11.61 31.32 -19.68
CA ILE A 66 -12.70 32.21 -20.03
C ILE A 66 -13.53 32.55 -18.78
N VAL A 67 -13.83 33.84 -18.62
CA VAL A 67 -14.84 34.30 -17.67
C VAL A 67 -16.12 34.62 -18.45
N ASN A 68 -17.18 33.92 -18.10
CA ASN A 68 -18.51 34.10 -18.67
C ASN A 68 -19.28 35.12 -17.83
N LYS A 69 -19.56 36.29 -18.41
CA LYS A 69 -20.43 37.32 -17.81
C LYS A 69 -21.84 37.20 -18.38
N LEU A 70 -22.78 36.74 -17.57
CA LEU A 70 -24.21 36.65 -17.89
C LEU A 70 -24.92 37.89 -17.38
N ASP A 71 -25.45 38.72 -18.28
CA ASP A 71 -26.33 39.83 -17.89
C ASP A 71 -27.78 39.33 -17.75
N ILE A 72 -28.43 39.76 -16.68
CA ILE A 72 -29.70 39.20 -16.22
C ILE A 72 -30.64 40.35 -15.87
N VAL A 73 -31.88 40.27 -16.37
CA VAL A 73 -32.96 41.20 -16.03
C VAL A 73 -33.99 40.45 -15.19
N ILE A 74 -34.06 40.77 -13.91
CA ILE A 74 -34.95 40.14 -12.93
C ILE A 74 -36.23 40.97 -12.84
N PRO A 75 -37.40 40.46 -13.25
CA PRO A 75 -38.67 41.17 -13.16
C PRO A 75 -39.13 41.36 -11.71
N ALA A 76 -39.78 42.50 -11.43
CA ALA A 76 -40.32 42.79 -10.11
C ALA A 76 -41.28 41.71 -9.60
N ASN A 77 -41.20 41.38 -8.31
CA ASN A 77 -42.11 40.46 -7.62
C ASN A 77 -42.14 39.02 -8.18
N THR A 78 -41.12 38.60 -8.94
CA THR A 78 -40.93 37.21 -9.40
C THR A 78 -39.63 36.58 -8.90
N SER A 79 -39.70 35.32 -8.48
CA SER A 79 -38.49 34.48 -8.34
C SER A 79 -37.96 34.20 -9.74
N PHE A 80 -36.70 34.56 -10.00
CA PHE A 80 -36.11 34.47 -11.34
C PHE A 80 -35.00 33.43 -11.39
N GLU A 81 -34.98 32.67 -12.47
CA GLU A 81 -34.11 31.51 -12.62
C GLU A 81 -33.54 31.47 -14.02
N ILE A 82 -32.23 31.26 -14.11
CA ILE A 82 -31.52 31.03 -15.38
C ILE A 82 -31.10 29.58 -15.47
N THR A 83 -30.98 29.09 -16.70
CA THR A 83 -30.38 27.78 -16.98
C THR A 83 -29.48 27.90 -18.19
N CYS A 84 -28.29 27.33 -18.10
CA CYS A 84 -27.29 27.25 -19.16
C CYS A 84 -26.92 25.78 -19.33
N VAL A 85 -27.03 25.26 -20.54
CA VAL A 85 -26.70 23.88 -20.90
C VAL A 85 -25.63 23.90 -21.98
N SER A 86 -24.54 23.17 -21.77
CA SER A 86 -23.44 23.07 -22.73
C SER A 86 -23.84 22.35 -24.01
N ASP A 87 -22.97 22.45 -25.02
CA ASP A 87 -22.96 21.50 -26.12
C ASP A 87 -22.60 20.10 -25.61
N ASP A 88 -22.81 19.07 -26.43
CA ASP A 88 -22.43 17.68 -26.10
C ASP A 88 -20.92 17.59 -25.82
N LEU A 89 -20.56 17.01 -24.68
CA LEU A 89 -19.18 16.92 -24.20
C LEU A 89 -18.55 15.55 -24.52
N ILE A 90 -19.07 14.49 -23.88
CA ILE A 90 -18.50 13.15 -23.89
C ILE A 90 -19.60 12.10 -23.76
N ASN A 91 -19.42 10.93 -24.38
CA ASN A 91 -20.31 9.78 -24.20
C ASN A 91 -19.88 8.95 -22.99
N PHE A 92 -20.83 8.56 -22.13
CA PHE A 92 -20.52 7.79 -20.91
C PHE A 92 -19.83 6.44 -21.21
N SER A 93 -20.13 5.81 -22.36
CA SER A 93 -19.47 4.57 -22.78
C SER A 93 -17.97 4.69 -23.07
N THR A 94 -17.45 5.93 -23.14
CA THR A 94 -16.01 6.20 -23.34
C THR A 94 -15.28 6.56 -22.04
N LEU A 95 -16.00 6.66 -20.92
CA LEU A 95 -15.41 6.89 -19.61
C LEU A 95 -14.75 5.62 -19.08
N ASP A 96 -13.77 5.79 -18.20
CA ASP A 96 -13.12 4.70 -17.49
C ASP A 96 -14.12 4.11 -16.47
N SER A 97 -14.56 2.87 -16.71
CA SER A 97 -15.51 2.18 -15.85
C SER A 97 -14.98 1.95 -14.45
N ASP A 98 -13.65 1.82 -14.29
CA ASP A 98 -13.02 1.52 -13.00
C ASP A 98 -13.04 2.74 -12.06
N LEU A 99 -13.22 3.94 -12.61
CA LEU A 99 -13.34 5.16 -11.82
C LEU A 99 -14.77 5.37 -11.30
N ALA A 100 -15.79 4.82 -11.96
CA ALA A 100 -17.23 4.87 -11.63
C ALA A 100 -17.89 6.27 -11.52
N THR A 101 -17.17 7.32 -11.12
CA THR A 101 -17.69 8.66 -10.82
C THR A 101 -16.95 9.77 -11.58
N PHE A 102 -17.62 10.91 -11.73
CA PHE A 102 -17.04 12.14 -12.23
C PHE A 102 -17.58 13.35 -11.47
N ALA A 103 -16.80 14.42 -11.40
CA ALA A 103 -17.22 15.65 -10.75
C ALA A 103 -17.44 16.78 -11.74
N VAL A 104 -18.41 17.65 -11.42
CA VAL A 104 -18.66 18.91 -12.11
C VAL A 104 -18.45 20.05 -11.13
N GLY A 105 -17.64 21.03 -11.50
CA GLY A 105 -17.24 22.15 -10.63
C GLY A 105 -17.13 23.48 -11.37
N GLY A 106 -17.08 24.58 -10.62
CA GLY A 106 -16.86 25.91 -11.17
C GLY A 106 -16.90 27.02 -10.14
N TYR A 107 -16.32 28.17 -10.51
CA TYR A 107 -16.36 29.39 -9.71
C TYR A 107 -17.48 30.33 -10.14
N PHE A 108 -18.16 30.92 -9.16
CA PHE A 108 -19.29 31.83 -9.33
C PHE A 108 -19.04 33.13 -8.56
N LEU A 109 -19.44 34.27 -9.14
CA LEU A 109 -19.42 35.57 -8.48
C LEU A 109 -20.65 36.39 -8.91
N ASP A 110 -21.41 36.89 -7.93
CA ASP A 110 -22.47 37.87 -8.17
C ASP A 110 -22.03 39.26 -7.68
N SER A 111 -22.20 40.27 -8.53
CA SER A 111 -21.82 41.66 -8.23
C SER A 111 -22.88 42.43 -7.43
N SER A 112 -24.10 41.88 -7.32
CA SER A 112 -25.28 42.59 -6.81
C SER A 112 -25.82 42.08 -5.48
N GLY A 113 -25.40 40.89 -5.05
CA GLY A 113 -25.84 40.22 -3.82
C GLY A 113 -27.28 39.72 -3.85
N VAL A 114 -27.84 39.49 -5.05
CA VAL A 114 -29.20 38.98 -5.25
C VAL A 114 -29.22 37.50 -5.63
N LEU A 115 -28.06 36.86 -5.84
CA LEU A 115 -27.96 35.41 -6.07
C LEU A 115 -28.37 34.64 -4.80
N GLN A 116 -29.32 33.71 -4.95
CA GLN A 116 -29.84 32.89 -3.85
C GLN A 116 -29.25 31.48 -3.85
N THR A 117 -29.24 30.83 -5.02
CA THR A 117 -28.73 29.46 -5.17
C THR A 117 -28.01 29.27 -6.50
N VAL A 118 -26.99 28.43 -6.50
CA VAL A 118 -26.36 27.90 -7.71
C VAL A 118 -26.58 26.39 -7.74
N SER A 119 -27.00 25.86 -8.88
CA SER A 119 -27.03 24.42 -9.13
C SER A 119 -26.08 24.04 -10.25
N ILE A 120 -25.34 22.96 -10.05
CA ILE A 120 -24.40 22.41 -11.02
C ILE A 120 -24.68 20.92 -11.21
N GLY A 121 -24.36 20.40 -12.40
CA GLY A 121 -24.46 18.99 -12.71
C GLY A 121 -24.47 18.75 -14.21
N TYR A 122 -25.26 17.77 -14.66
CA TYR A 122 -25.28 17.36 -16.06
C TYR A 122 -26.69 16.94 -16.50
N GLU A 123 -26.88 16.89 -17.82
CA GLU A 123 -28.03 16.27 -18.45
C GLU A 123 -27.62 15.39 -19.62
N TYR A 124 -28.46 14.41 -19.92
CA TYR A 124 -28.28 13.50 -21.06
C TYR A 124 -29.63 13.04 -21.60
N THR A 125 -29.62 12.43 -22.79
CA THR A 125 -30.84 11.84 -23.37
C THR A 125 -30.87 10.35 -23.02
N ASP A 126 -31.87 9.93 -22.24
CA ASP A 126 -32.11 8.53 -21.86
C ASP A 126 -32.35 7.69 -23.12
N THR A 127 -31.59 6.61 -23.28
CA THR A 127 -31.62 5.78 -24.49
C THR A 127 -32.89 4.94 -24.61
N THR A 128 -33.59 4.69 -23.51
CA THR A 128 -34.83 3.91 -23.43
C THR A 128 -36.06 4.79 -23.66
N THR A 129 -36.13 5.95 -23.00
CA THR A 129 -37.32 6.83 -23.02
C THR A 129 -37.23 7.98 -24.02
N ALA A 130 -36.03 8.26 -24.56
CA ALA A 130 -35.72 9.44 -25.37
C ALA A 130 -36.00 10.79 -24.69
N ALA A 131 -36.15 10.80 -23.35
CA ALA A 131 -36.32 12.00 -22.56
C ALA A 131 -34.99 12.54 -22.06
N ASN A 132 -34.89 13.86 -21.88
CA ASN A 132 -33.74 14.46 -21.22
C ASN A 132 -33.84 14.22 -19.71
N VAL A 133 -32.87 13.52 -19.14
CA VAL A 133 -32.69 13.34 -17.70
C VAL A 133 -31.66 14.35 -17.23
N ARG A 134 -31.95 15.03 -16.12
CA ARG A 134 -31.10 16.09 -15.58
C ARG A 134 -30.81 15.83 -14.10
N ASN A 135 -29.54 15.73 -13.77
CA ASN A 135 -29.02 15.50 -12.42
C ASN A 135 -28.28 16.76 -11.96
N LEU A 136 -28.86 17.48 -10.99
CA LEU A 136 -28.31 18.72 -10.45
C LEU A 136 -28.21 18.66 -8.94
N LYS A 137 -27.12 19.19 -8.40
CA LYS A 137 -27.03 19.56 -7.00
C LYS A 137 -27.19 21.06 -6.84
N THR A 138 -28.03 21.49 -5.90
CA THR A 138 -28.30 22.90 -5.62
C THR A 138 -27.65 23.32 -4.31
N TYR A 139 -26.97 24.45 -4.33
CA TYR A 139 -26.26 25.04 -3.21
C TYR A 139 -26.85 26.42 -2.87
N PRO A 140 -27.23 26.67 -1.61
CA PRO A 140 -27.50 28.03 -1.16
C PRO A 140 -26.20 28.83 -1.21
N THR A 141 -26.29 30.11 -1.58
CA THR A 141 -25.10 30.95 -1.72
C THR A 141 -25.38 32.40 -1.37
N SER A 142 -24.35 33.09 -0.88
CA SER A 142 -24.34 34.52 -0.60
C SER A 142 -23.11 35.19 -1.23
N LEU A 143 -22.71 34.73 -2.42
CA LEU A 143 -21.51 35.18 -3.12
C LEU A 143 -21.66 36.61 -3.66
N THR A 144 -21.45 37.59 -2.78
CA THR A 144 -21.51 39.00 -3.13
C THR A 144 -20.11 39.58 -3.20
N GLY A 145 -19.66 39.98 -4.38
CA GLY A 145 -18.37 40.66 -4.57
C GLY A 145 -17.13 39.77 -4.42
N ALA A 146 -17.28 38.46 -4.22
CA ALA A 146 -16.19 37.48 -4.11
C ALA A 146 -16.51 36.19 -4.89
N TRP A 147 -15.46 35.50 -5.32
CA TRP A 147 -15.56 34.22 -6.02
C TRP A 147 -15.82 33.07 -5.04
N GLY A 148 -16.78 32.21 -5.37
CA GLY A 148 -17.07 30.99 -4.63
C GLY A 148 -16.99 29.77 -5.51
N PHE A 149 -16.33 28.73 -5.02
CA PHE A 149 -16.26 27.45 -5.70
C PHE A 149 -17.43 26.57 -5.31
N VAL A 150 -18.04 25.93 -6.31
CA VAL A 150 -19.10 24.94 -6.14
C VAL A 150 -18.77 23.72 -6.97
N SER A 151 -18.88 22.53 -6.40
CA SER A 151 -18.67 21.26 -7.11
C SER A 151 -19.57 20.16 -6.55
N GLU A 152 -19.83 19.12 -7.34
CA GLU A 152 -20.50 17.89 -6.91
C GLU A 152 -19.95 16.69 -7.70
N THR A 153 -19.92 15.52 -7.05
CA THR A 153 -19.58 14.23 -7.67
C THR A 153 -20.85 13.45 -8.01
N PHE A 154 -20.83 12.85 -9.19
CA PHE A 154 -21.93 12.06 -9.72
C PHE A 154 -21.44 10.68 -10.13
N GLU A 155 -22.28 9.67 -9.92
CA GLU A 155 -22.08 8.35 -10.51
C GLU A 155 -22.30 8.39 -12.02
N THR A 156 -21.52 7.59 -12.73
CA THR A 156 -21.62 7.46 -14.17
C THR A 156 -22.85 6.65 -14.54
N PRO A 157 -23.83 7.22 -15.28
CA PRO A 157 -24.98 6.45 -15.74
C PRO A 157 -24.55 5.34 -16.70
N ASN A 158 -25.19 4.17 -16.59
CA ASN A 158 -25.01 3.08 -17.54
C ASN A 158 -25.85 3.32 -18.82
N GLU A 159 -25.47 4.36 -19.57
CA GLU A 159 -26.19 4.82 -20.77
C GLU A 159 -25.20 5.08 -21.90
N ASN A 160 -25.53 4.66 -23.13
CA ASN A 160 -24.70 4.95 -24.31
C ASN A 160 -25.14 6.26 -24.98
N THR A 161 -24.85 7.39 -24.34
CA THR A 161 -25.32 8.71 -24.75
C THR A 161 -24.33 9.80 -24.31
N THR A 162 -24.43 10.98 -24.92
CA THR A 162 -23.57 12.14 -24.62
C THR A 162 -24.10 12.93 -23.41
N MET A 163 -23.18 13.38 -22.56
CA MET A 163 -23.46 14.29 -21.46
C MET A 163 -23.33 15.75 -21.89
N ARG A 164 -24.12 16.62 -21.26
CA ARG A 164 -24.03 18.08 -21.33
C ARG A 164 -23.93 18.64 -19.92
N ALA A 165 -22.98 19.53 -19.67
CA ALA A 165 -22.87 20.23 -18.39
C ALA A 165 -24.04 21.22 -18.23
N VAL A 166 -24.56 21.34 -17.01
CA VAL A 166 -25.68 22.22 -16.71
C VAL A 166 -25.33 23.12 -15.54
N VAL A 167 -25.55 24.41 -15.73
CA VAL A 167 -25.48 25.43 -14.69
C VAL A 167 -26.83 26.11 -14.57
N LYS A 168 -27.30 26.24 -13.34
CA LYS A 168 -28.58 26.86 -13.01
C LYS A 168 -28.36 27.84 -11.87
N ALA A 169 -28.99 29.01 -11.92
CA ALA A 169 -28.90 29.98 -10.84
C ALA A 169 -30.26 30.62 -10.57
N LYS A 170 -30.57 30.80 -9.29
CA LYS A 170 -31.81 31.42 -8.82
C LYS A 170 -31.49 32.71 -8.10
N PHE A 171 -32.26 33.75 -8.39
CA PHE A 171 -32.08 35.09 -7.85
C PHE A 171 -33.26 35.50 -6.98
N ASN A 172 -32.98 36.31 -5.97
CA ASN A 172 -33.94 36.90 -5.06
C ASN A 172 -34.97 37.70 -5.82
N ASN A 173 -36.18 37.72 -5.26
CA ASN A 173 -37.32 38.43 -5.81
C ASN A 173 -37.27 39.92 -5.40
N PRO A 174 -36.83 40.84 -6.27
CA PRO A 174 -36.72 42.24 -5.92
C PRO A 174 -38.09 42.93 -6.09
N SER A 175 -38.37 43.94 -5.27
CA SER A 175 -39.63 44.70 -5.31
C SER A 175 -39.81 45.50 -6.60
N SER A 176 -38.73 45.74 -7.35
CA SER A 176 -38.69 46.41 -8.65
C SER A 176 -37.84 45.60 -9.64
N THR A 177 -38.06 45.80 -10.94
CA THR A 177 -37.20 45.20 -11.96
C THR A 177 -35.75 45.61 -11.72
N SER A 178 -34.85 44.63 -11.63
CA SER A 178 -33.43 44.86 -11.37
C SER A 178 -32.58 44.19 -12.44
N THR A 179 -31.39 44.72 -12.67
CA THR A 179 -30.41 44.14 -13.59
C THR A 179 -29.18 43.74 -12.80
N THR A 180 -28.69 42.53 -13.04
CA THR A 180 -27.48 42.01 -12.40
C THR A 180 -26.59 41.28 -13.40
N SER A 181 -25.34 41.01 -13.02
CA SER A 181 -24.40 40.21 -13.78
C SER A 181 -23.86 39.06 -12.92
N LEU A 182 -24.01 37.83 -13.42
CA LEU A 182 -23.37 36.64 -12.84
C LEU A 182 -22.10 36.32 -13.62
N TYR A 183 -20.99 36.17 -12.91
CA TYR A 183 -19.70 35.79 -13.47
C TYR A 183 -19.41 34.33 -13.14
N ILE A 184 -18.94 33.58 -14.15
CA ILE A 184 -18.61 32.16 -14.03
C ILE A 184 -17.23 31.94 -14.63
N ASN A 185 -16.34 31.23 -13.92
CA ASN A 185 -14.98 30.94 -14.37
C ASN A 185 -14.62 29.48 -14.09
N GLY A 186 -13.90 28.86 -15.02
CA GLY A 186 -13.30 27.53 -14.84
C GLY A 186 -14.28 26.39 -14.58
N ILE A 187 -15.31 26.24 -15.44
CA ILE A 187 -16.14 25.03 -15.38
C ILE A 187 -15.26 23.79 -15.63
N SER A 188 -15.25 22.87 -14.68
CA SER A 188 -14.48 21.63 -14.70
C SER A 188 -15.43 20.43 -14.80
N VAL A 189 -15.10 19.47 -15.65
CA VAL A 189 -15.77 18.16 -15.73
C VAL A 189 -14.68 17.10 -15.84
N GLY A 190 -14.62 16.12 -14.94
CA GLY A 190 -13.53 15.14 -14.92
C GLY A 190 -13.77 13.97 -13.96
N GLN A 191 -13.37 12.77 -14.36
CA GLN A 191 -13.35 11.61 -13.46
C GLN A 191 -12.29 11.81 -12.38
N TRP A 192 -12.67 11.57 -11.12
CA TRP A 192 -11.82 11.72 -9.94
C TRP A 192 -11.12 13.10 -9.82
N SER A 193 -11.82 14.17 -10.16
CA SER A 193 -11.27 15.54 -10.19
C SER A 193 -11.51 16.33 -8.89
N GLU A 194 -12.21 15.78 -7.91
CA GLU A 194 -12.70 16.48 -6.70
C GLU A 194 -11.60 17.16 -5.89
N ASN A 195 -10.45 16.50 -5.76
CA ASN A 195 -9.33 17.00 -4.98
C ASN A 195 -8.49 18.07 -5.73
N HIS A 196 -8.86 18.39 -6.98
CA HIS A 196 -8.05 19.22 -7.87
C HIS A 196 -8.83 20.30 -8.61
N ASN A 197 -10.12 20.11 -8.86
CA ASN A 197 -10.96 20.94 -9.73
C ASN A 197 -11.12 22.41 -9.29
N SER A 198 -10.79 22.74 -8.04
CA SER A 198 -10.70 24.10 -7.51
C SER A 198 -9.41 24.83 -7.91
N THR A 199 -8.34 24.09 -8.21
CA THR A 199 -6.98 24.63 -8.46
C THR A 199 -6.42 24.25 -9.83
N SER A 200 -7.02 23.28 -10.51
CA SER A 200 -6.62 22.73 -11.79
C SER A 200 -7.85 22.54 -12.68
N LEU A 201 -7.72 22.90 -13.96
CA LEU A 201 -8.75 22.66 -14.98
C LEU A 201 -8.60 21.30 -15.67
N GLY A 202 -7.66 20.48 -15.21
CA GLY A 202 -7.30 19.20 -15.80
C GLY A 202 -6.57 19.35 -17.13
N ILE A 203 -6.13 18.22 -17.66
CA ILE A 203 -5.35 18.13 -18.89
C ILE A 203 -6.15 17.45 -20.02
N GLN A 204 -5.68 17.61 -21.25
CA GLN A 204 -6.12 16.83 -22.40
C GLN A 204 -5.01 15.87 -22.80
N THR A 205 -5.34 14.62 -23.10
CA THR A 205 -4.37 13.68 -23.68
C THR A 205 -4.13 14.05 -25.14
N SER A 206 -2.91 13.83 -25.63
CA SER A 206 -2.53 14.06 -27.02
C SER A 206 -2.16 12.74 -27.71
N SER A 207 -2.26 12.72 -29.04
CA SER A 207 -1.76 11.60 -29.84
C SER A 207 -0.23 11.56 -29.78
N ILE A 208 0.34 10.45 -29.35
CA ILE A 208 1.79 10.21 -29.27
C ILE A 208 2.35 9.46 -30.48
N THR A 209 1.55 9.30 -31.54
CA THR A 209 1.98 8.58 -32.76
C THR A 209 3.20 9.20 -33.44
N SER A 210 3.40 10.51 -33.30
CA SER A 210 4.59 11.24 -33.78
C SER A 210 5.88 10.84 -33.07
N ALA A 211 5.80 10.34 -31.83
CA ALA A 211 6.96 9.83 -31.10
C ALA A 211 7.46 8.48 -31.65
N ASN A 212 6.69 7.83 -32.54
CA ASN A 212 7.04 6.58 -33.22
C ASN A 212 7.44 5.43 -32.26
N ILE A 213 6.89 5.41 -31.04
CA ILE A 213 7.19 4.40 -30.02
C ILE A 213 6.53 3.07 -30.39
N ALA A 214 7.23 1.96 -30.20
CA ALA A 214 6.77 0.59 -30.45
C ALA A 214 5.80 0.07 -29.38
N ILE A 215 4.78 0.87 -29.05
CA ILE A 215 3.72 0.53 -28.11
C ILE A 215 2.35 0.53 -28.80
N ALA A 216 1.38 -0.20 -28.23
CA ALA A 216 0.04 -0.31 -28.77
C ALA A 216 -0.82 0.95 -28.52
N THR A 217 -0.62 1.63 -27.39
CA THR A 217 -1.34 2.89 -27.12
C THR A 217 -0.90 4.01 -28.04
N THR A 218 -1.85 4.87 -28.40
CA THR A 218 -1.65 6.03 -29.28
C THR A 218 -1.82 7.35 -28.56
N HIS A 219 -2.19 7.36 -27.27
CA HIS A 219 -2.46 8.56 -26.50
C HIS A 219 -1.66 8.61 -25.20
N GLY A 220 -1.34 9.83 -24.77
CA GLY A 220 -0.63 10.07 -23.53
C GLY A 220 -0.49 11.56 -23.23
N VAL A 221 0.24 11.85 -22.16
CA VAL A 221 0.60 13.19 -21.70
C VAL A 221 2.11 13.22 -21.59
N GLU A 222 2.71 14.29 -22.07
CA GLU A 222 4.16 14.45 -22.05
C GLU A 222 4.66 14.57 -20.60
N ALA A 223 5.67 13.77 -20.26
CA ALA A 223 6.44 13.88 -19.02
C ALA A 223 7.72 14.65 -19.35
N GLU A 224 7.84 15.87 -18.84
CA GLU A 224 8.95 16.73 -19.24
C GLU A 224 10.27 16.29 -18.58
N ALA A 225 11.34 16.25 -19.38
CA ALA A 225 12.68 16.11 -18.83
C ALA A 225 13.05 17.38 -18.05
N TYR A 226 13.77 17.19 -16.95
CA TYR A 226 14.33 18.27 -16.15
C TYR A 226 15.49 18.94 -16.91
N GLY A 227 15.48 20.27 -16.95
CA GLY A 227 16.44 21.08 -17.72
C GLY A 227 15.95 21.41 -19.15
N LEU A 228 16.88 21.75 -20.05
CA LEU A 228 16.59 22.22 -21.42
C LEU A 228 16.59 21.10 -22.48
N GLY A 229 16.63 19.84 -22.06
CA GLY A 229 16.69 18.68 -22.96
C GLY A 229 15.30 18.29 -23.49
N GLY A 230 15.19 17.97 -24.79
CA GLY A 230 13.96 17.51 -25.44
C GLY A 230 13.65 16.01 -25.27
N ASP A 231 14.08 15.42 -24.17
CA ASP A 231 14.00 13.97 -23.92
C ASP A 231 12.71 13.59 -23.19
N HIS A 232 11.57 13.92 -23.79
CA HIS A 232 10.29 13.78 -23.12
C HIS A 232 9.85 12.31 -22.96
N GLY A 233 9.35 11.97 -21.77
CA GLY A 233 8.63 10.74 -21.49
C GLY A 233 7.12 10.90 -21.74
N TYR A 234 6.34 9.86 -21.47
CA TYR A 234 4.88 9.92 -21.60
C TYR A 234 4.16 9.15 -20.48
N TYR A 235 3.24 9.84 -19.79
CA TYR A 235 2.18 9.21 -19.01
C TYR A 235 1.16 8.64 -19.99
N LEU A 236 1.00 7.32 -20.00
CA LEU A 236 0.21 6.64 -21.01
C LEU A 236 -1.28 6.64 -20.64
N GLY A 237 -2.12 6.67 -21.66
CA GLY A 237 -3.57 6.71 -21.49
C GLY A 237 -4.33 6.33 -22.74
N SER A 238 -5.64 6.50 -22.67
CA SER A 238 -6.55 6.55 -23.82
C SER A 238 -6.85 8.01 -24.17
N GLU A 239 -7.77 8.25 -25.11
CA GLU A 239 -8.23 9.62 -25.43
C GLU A 239 -8.82 10.36 -24.21
N ARG A 240 -9.32 9.63 -23.20
CA ARG A 240 -10.15 10.17 -22.11
C ARG A 240 -9.82 9.62 -20.72
N SER A 241 -8.80 8.78 -20.60
CA SER A 241 -8.29 8.27 -19.32
C SER A 241 -6.77 8.19 -19.35
N ILE A 242 -6.15 8.22 -18.18
CA ILE A 242 -4.70 8.10 -17.98
C ILE A 242 -4.42 7.04 -16.91
N PHE A 243 -3.35 6.29 -17.12
CA PHE A 243 -2.95 5.19 -16.25
C PHE A 243 -1.93 5.62 -15.18
N ALA A 244 -1.54 6.89 -15.16
CA ALA A 244 -0.68 7.46 -14.13
C ALA A 244 -1.16 8.87 -13.79
N ARG A 245 -1.16 9.24 -12.52
CA ARG A 245 -1.57 10.56 -12.04
C ARG A 245 -0.62 11.08 -10.97
N ASN A 246 -0.35 12.38 -10.99
CA ASN A 246 0.45 13.04 -9.97
C ASN A 246 -0.45 13.46 -8.82
N VAL A 247 -0.61 12.57 -7.85
CA VAL A 247 -1.53 12.68 -6.71
C VAL A 247 -0.85 12.14 -5.45
N SER A 248 -1.50 12.23 -4.29
CA SER A 248 -0.95 11.75 -3.00
C SER A 248 0.19 12.61 -2.41
N ILE A 249 0.63 12.22 -1.21
CA ILE A 249 1.74 12.84 -0.47
C ILE A 249 3.06 12.43 -1.15
N PRO A 250 3.99 13.37 -1.42
CA PRO A 250 5.28 13.04 -2.00
C PRO A 250 6.06 12.05 -1.11
N MET A 251 6.81 11.15 -1.75
CA MET A 251 7.73 10.28 -1.02
C MET A 251 9.10 10.91 -0.83
N VAL A 252 9.44 11.92 -1.63
CA VAL A 252 10.73 12.61 -1.62
C VAL A 252 10.53 14.02 -1.10
N TYR A 253 11.38 14.45 -0.16
CA TYR A 253 11.38 15.83 0.31
C TYR A 253 11.80 16.79 -0.81
N GLY A 254 10.95 17.79 -1.08
CA GLY A 254 11.08 18.77 -2.15
C GLY A 254 10.14 18.53 -3.32
N ALA A 255 9.58 17.33 -3.49
CA ALA A 255 8.62 17.06 -4.56
C ALA A 255 7.23 17.63 -4.22
N SER A 256 6.46 17.98 -5.25
CA SER A 256 5.12 18.58 -5.10
C SER A 256 4.00 17.54 -4.96
N GLY A 257 4.27 16.31 -5.37
CA GLY A 257 3.38 15.15 -5.30
C GLY A 257 4.14 13.88 -5.65
N VAL A 258 3.42 12.83 -6.02
CA VAL A 258 4.03 11.58 -6.49
C VAL A 258 3.23 11.01 -7.65
N THR A 259 3.89 10.35 -8.60
CA THR A 259 3.19 9.67 -9.67
C THR A 259 2.65 8.33 -9.18
N VAL A 260 1.33 8.24 -9.03
CA VAL A 260 0.62 6.99 -8.71
C VAL A 260 0.22 6.29 -10.00
N LEU A 261 0.72 5.07 -10.19
CA LEU A 261 0.41 4.24 -11.34
C LEU A 261 -0.88 3.45 -11.09
N ARG A 262 -1.68 3.27 -12.13
CA ARG A 262 -2.87 2.43 -12.18
C ARG A 262 -2.67 1.33 -13.23
N PRO A 263 -3.26 0.14 -13.03
CA PRO A 263 -3.22 -0.92 -14.02
C PRO A 263 -3.82 -0.46 -15.36
N ALA A 264 -3.10 -0.70 -16.45
CA ALA A 264 -3.62 -0.49 -17.80
C ALA A 264 -4.35 -1.75 -18.29
N THR A 265 -5.38 -1.59 -19.12
CA THR A 265 -6.28 -2.68 -19.58
C THR A 265 -5.61 -3.78 -20.42
N THR A 266 -4.33 -3.65 -20.81
CA THR A 266 -3.64 -4.55 -21.77
C THR A 266 -2.18 -4.88 -21.42
N SER A 267 -1.81 -4.96 -20.13
CA SER A 267 -0.41 -5.17 -19.68
C SER A 267 0.58 -4.11 -20.22
N LEU A 268 0.05 -2.94 -20.59
CA LEU A 268 0.85 -1.80 -21.02
C LEU A 268 1.50 -1.14 -19.80
N PRO A 269 2.67 -0.50 -19.98
CA PRO A 269 3.18 0.40 -18.95
C PRO A 269 2.22 1.58 -18.74
N SER A 270 2.24 2.13 -17.54
CA SER A 270 1.50 3.33 -17.14
C SER A 270 2.30 4.61 -17.42
N LEU A 271 3.63 4.51 -17.39
CA LEU A 271 4.59 5.58 -17.69
C LEU A 271 5.73 5.00 -18.54
N VAL A 272 6.17 5.73 -19.56
CA VAL A 272 7.35 5.39 -20.35
C VAL A 272 8.33 6.56 -20.42
N ILE A 273 9.62 6.25 -20.41
CA ILE A 273 10.70 7.23 -20.58
C ILE A 273 11.70 6.72 -21.63
N PRO A 274 12.41 7.62 -22.35
CA PRO A 274 13.52 7.24 -23.21
C PRO A 274 14.58 6.42 -22.47
N GLY A 275 15.00 5.28 -23.02
CA GLY A 275 15.90 4.33 -22.38
C GLY A 275 17.39 4.66 -22.48
N LYS A 276 17.79 5.47 -23.47
CA LYS A 276 19.18 5.93 -23.68
C LYS A 276 20.19 4.77 -23.82
N GLY A 277 19.73 3.63 -24.33
CA GLY A 277 20.49 2.40 -24.54
C GLY A 277 20.49 1.44 -23.35
N PHE A 278 19.76 1.72 -22.27
CA PHE A 278 19.68 0.81 -21.12
C PHE A 278 19.01 -0.51 -21.53
N LEU A 279 19.76 -1.63 -21.45
CA LEU A 279 19.30 -2.96 -21.90
C LEU A 279 18.73 -2.94 -23.34
N ASN A 280 19.40 -2.20 -24.22
CA ASN A 280 19.14 -2.16 -25.66
C ASN A 280 20.47 -2.31 -26.40
N GLU A 281 20.45 -2.81 -27.64
CA GLU A 281 21.64 -2.98 -28.46
C GLU A 281 22.47 -1.69 -28.59
N ALA A 282 21.81 -0.53 -28.62
CA ALA A 282 22.46 0.79 -28.66
C ALA A 282 23.43 1.07 -27.49
N GLY A 283 23.23 0.39 -26.37
CA GLY A 283 23.97 0.57 -25.13
C GLY A 283 24.73 -0.66 -24.65
N ARG A 284 24.80 -1.75 -25.43
CA ARG A 284 25.44 -3.03 -25.04
C ARG A 284 26.77 -2.86 -24.29
N HIS A 285 27.65 -1.99 -24.77
CA HIS A 285 29.00 -1.79 -24.21
C HIS A 285 29.15 -0.52 -23.36
N LYS A 286 28.06 0.13 -23.00
CA LYS A 286 28.08 1.32 -22.15
C LYS A 286 27.76 0.93 -20.70
N GLU A 287 28.24 1.77 -19.78
CA GLU A 287 27.93 1.64 -18.36
C GLU A 287 26.82 2.61 -18.01
N TYR A 288 25.85 2.13 -17.24
CA TYR A 288 24.66 2.90 -16.90
C TYR A 288 24.28 2.71 -15.44
N THR A 289 23.69 3.75 -14.87
CA THR A 289 22.84 3.61 -13.68
C THR A 289 21.48 4.21 -13.98
N VAL A 290 20.42 3.42 -13.86
CA VAL A 290 19.06 3.96 -13.74
C VAL A 290 18.73 4.12 -12.26
N GLU A 291 18.22 5.27 -11.88
CA GLU A 291 17.80 5.62 -10.52
C GLU A 291 16.33 6.04 -10.54
N PHE A 292 15.55 5.60 -9.57
CA PHE A 292 14.23 6.16 -9.30
C PHE A 292 13.79 5.87 -7.87
N TRP A 293 12.87 6.68 -7.37
CA TRP A 293 12.17 6.41 -6.12
C TRP A 293 10.92 5.59 -6.38
N ALA A 294 10.64 4.63 -5.50
CA ALA A 294 9.44 3.82 -5.56
C ALA A 294 8.86 3.53 -4.17
N LYS A 295 7.53 3.54 -4.07
CA LYS A 295 6.77 2.87 -3.00
C LYS A 295 5.90 1.83 -3.67
N ILE A 296 6.09 0.57 -3.28
CA ILE A 296 5.40 -0.55 -3.89
C ILE A 296 4.63 -1.26 -2.79
N ASN A 297 3.32 -1.41 -2.96
CA ASN A 297 2.53 -2.33 -2.19
C ASN A 297 2.29 -3.59 -3.04
N SER A 298 2.74 -4.75 -2.57
CA SER A 298 2.59 -5.99 -3.33
C SER A 298 2.02 -7.12 -2.50
N SER A 299 1.18 -7.86 -3.18
CA SER A 299 0.57 -9.11 -2.74
C SER A 299 0.57 -10.18 -3.83
N ALA A 300 1.29 -9.93 -4.92
CA ALA A 300 1.32 -10.82 -6.06
C ALA A 300 2.00 -12.14 -5.67
N THR A 301 1.32 -13.27 -5.85
CA THR A 301 1.91 -14.61 -5.69
C THR A 301 2.64 -15.07 -6.95
N THR A 302 2.50 -14.33 -8.06
CA THR A 302 3.19 -14.59 -9.33
C THR A 302 4.09 -13.41 -9.71
N PRO A 303 5.20 -13.63 -10.44
CA PRO A 303 6.09 -12.55 -10.83
C PRO A 303 5.39 -11.49 -11.69
N LYS A 304 5.51 -10.22 -11.28
CA LYS A 304 5.02 -9.04 -12.02
C LYS A 304 6.15 -8.09 -12.37
N LYS A 305 6.34 -7.75 -13.64
CA LYS A 305 7.38 -6.80 -14.09
C LYS A 305 6.93 -5.39 -13.73
N ILE A 306 7.66 -4.67 -12.87
CA ILE A 306 7.32 -3.29 -12.48
C ILE A 306 8.14 -2.23 -13.22
N PHE A 307 9.32 -2.60 -13.74
CA PHE A 307 10.22 -1.70 -14.47
C PHE A 307 11.08 -2.46 -15.48
N GLY A 308 11.35 -1.88 -16.65
CA GLY A 308 12.36 -2.38 -17.60
C GLY A 308 12.06 -1.98 -19.06
N PRO A 309 12.86 -2.44 -20.04
CA PRO A 309 12.61 -2.17 -21.46
C PRO A 309 11.23 -2.63 -21.93
N ILE A 310 10.57 -1.85 -22.78
CA ILE A 310 9.22 -2.19 -23.28
C ILE A 310 9.21 -3.37 -24.27
N SER A 311 10.37 -3.70 -24.85
CA SER A 311 10.55 -4.69 -25.91
C SER A 311 11.26 -5.97 -25.45
N SER A 312 11.49 -6.14 -24.14
CA SER A 312 12.14 -7.29 -23.53
C SER A 312 11.41 -7.75 -22.25
N SER A 313 11.63 -8.99 -21.84
CA SER A 313 11.29 -9.49 -20.49
C SER A 313 12.29 -9.05 -19.42
N ASP A 314 13.43 -8.45 -19.80
CA ASP A 314 14.40 -7.96 -18.81
C ASP A 314 13.80 -6.85 -17.94
N GLY A 315 14.20 -6.80 -16.66
CA GLY A 315 13.74 -5.75 -15.77
C GLY A 315 13.67 -6.14 -14.30
N LEU A 316 13.00 -5.29 -13.53
CA LEU A 316 12.72 -5.49 -12.12
C LEU A 316 11.30 -6.02 -11.94
N TYR A 317 11.18 -7.10 -11.18
CA TYR A 317 9.97 -7.82 -10.90
C TYR A 317 9.66 -7.81 -9.40
N VAL A 318 8.38 -7.96 -9.07
CA VAL A 318 7.91 -8.16 -7.71
C VAL A 318 7.11 -9.46 -7.62
N GLU A 319 7.33 -10.19 -6.53
CA GLU A 319 6.60 -11.41 -6.19
C GLU A 319 6.68 -11.64 -4.68
N SER A 320 5.54 -11.83 -4.01
CA SER A 320 5.43 -12.05 -2.57
C SER A 320 6.19 -10.98 -1.77
N GLY A 321 7.27 -11.34 -1.07
CA GLY A 321 8.13 -10.41 -0.33
C GLY A 321 9.42 -10.02 -1.06
N PHE A 322 9.54 -10.29 -2.36
CA PHE A 322 10.79 -10.17 -3.12
C PHE A 322 10.76 -9.11 -4.22
N LEU A 323 11.91 -8.45 -4.39
CA LEU A 323 12.31 -7.78 -5.62
C LEU A 323 13.24 -8.72 -6.39
N THR A 324 12.94 -9.01 -7.65
CA THR A 324 13.77 -9.87 -8.51
C THR A 324 14.24 -9.09 -9.72
N PHE A 325 15.54 -9.08 -9.97
CA PHE A 325 16.10 -8.46 -11.16
C PHE A 325 16.49 -9.53 -12.18
N VAL A 326 16.05 -9.35 -13.43
CA VAL A 326 16.16 -10.33 -14.52
C VAL A 326 16.87 -9.68 -15.71
N ILE A 327 17.90 -10.34 -16.24
CA ILE A 327 18.55 -10.02 -17.50
C ILE A 327 18.84 -11.32 -18.26
N GLY A 328 18.19 -11.52 -19.40
CA GLY A 328 18.29 -12.74 -20.19
C GLY A 328 17.85 -13.95 -19.37
N LYS A 329 18.75 -14.93 -19.23
CA LYS A 329 18.52 -16.13 -18.41
C LYS A 329 19.01 -15.99 -16.95
N GLU A 330 19.63 -14.85 -16.61
CA GLU A 330 20.20 -14.61 -15.28
C GLU A 330 19.25 -13.76 -14.44
N PHE A 331 19.07 -14.16 -13.18
CA PHE A 331 18.26 -13.38 -12.25
C PHE A 331 18.65 -13.61 -10.79
N GLY A 332 18.28 -12.67 -9.94
CA GLY A 332 18.53 -12.73 -8.50
C GLY A 332 17.49 -11.93 -7.74
N SER A 333 17.15 -12.42 -6.54
CA SER A 333 16.08 -11.84 -5.72
C SER A 333 16.57 -11.31 -4.38
N HIS A 334 15.92 -10.25 -3.91
CA HIS A 334 16.12 -9.65 -2.61
C HIS A 334 14.82 -9.63 -1.81
N PHE A 335 14.85 -10.17 -0.59
CA PHE A 335 13.71 -10.16 0.32
C PHE A 335 13.57 -8.78 1.00
N VAL A 336 12.51 -8.04 0.63
CA VAL A 336 12.20 -6.70 1.16
C VAL A 336 11.56 -6.78 2.55
N GLY A 337 10.75 -7.82 2.80
CA GLY A 337 10.06 -8.09 4.06
C GLY A 337 8.87 -7.17 4.36
N GLU A 338 9.00 -5.86 4.17
CA GLU A 338 7.93 -4.91 4.46
C GLU A 338 7.71 -3.90 3.34
N TRP A 339 6.51 -3.96 2.75
CA TRP A 339 6.11 -3.16 1.60
C TRP A 339 5.62 -1.75 1.96
N TYR A 340 5.44 -0.95 0.90
CA TYR A 340 4.88 0.39 0.91
C TYR A 340 5.71 1.42 1.69
N ARG A 341 7.03 1.22 1.76
CA ARG A 341 8.01 2.23 2.21
C ARG A 341 8.70 2.87 1.01
N PRO A 342 9.13 4.14 1.11
CA PRO A 342 10.00 4.72 0.08
C PRO A 342 11.26 3.87 -0.09
N MET A 343 11.62 3.59 -1.33
CA MET A 343 12.85 2.92 -1.71
C MET A 343 13.51 3.71 -2.83
N LEU A 344 14.79 4.05 -2.67
CA LEU A 344 15.61 4.56 -3.75
C LEU A 344 16.31 3.38 -4.41
N ILE A 345 15.95 3.10 -5.65
CA ILE A 345 16.42 1.96 -6.41
C ILE A 345 17.46 2.45 -7.42
N HIS A 346 18.65 1.84 -7.39
CA HIS A 346 19.65 2.00 -8.46
C HIS A 346 19.85 0.67 -9.17
N ILE A 347 19.71 0.65 -10.48
CA ILE A 347 20.08 -0.50 -11.31
C ILE A 347 21.32 -0.12 -12.11
N ARG A 348 22.45 -0.75 -11.78
CA ARG A 348 23.75 -0.46 -12.37
C ARG A 348 24.14 -1.59 -13.32
N ILE A 349 24.43 -1.23 -14.56
CA ILE A 349 24.91 -2.17 -15.59
C ILE A 349 26.33 -1.77 -15.97
N ILE A 350 27.24 -2.71 -15.86
CA ILE A 350 28.65 -2.59 -16.26
C ILE A 350 29.04 -3.78 -17.14
N ARG A 351 30.25 -3.77 -17.68
CA ARG A 351 30.74 -4.92 -18.45
C ARG A 351 30.77 -6.17 -17.58
N ASN A 352 30.10 -7.22 -18.03
CA ASN A 352 29.96 -8.53 -17.40
C ASN A 352 29.35 -8.54 -15.99
N GLY A 353 28.66 -7.45 -15.60
CA GLY A 353 28.07 -7.36 -14.27
C GLY A 353 26.86 -6.44 -14.23
N ALA A 354 25.86 -6.83 -13.45
CA ALA A 354 24.72 -5.99 -13.15
C ALA A 354 24.37 -6.07 -11.66
N THR A 355 24.01 -4.94 -11.06
CA THR A 355 23.71 -4.89 -9.61
C THR A 355 22.53 -3.98 -9.33
N VAL A 356 21.78 -4.32 -8.28
CA VAL A 356 20.71 -3.48 -7.75
C VAL A 356 21.11 -2.97 -6.38
N LEU A 357 20.99 -1.66 -6.18
CA LEU A 357 21.07 -1.03 -4.87
C LEU A 357 19.66 -0.63 -4.41
N VAL A 358 19.37 -0.85 -3.14
CA VAL A 358 18.18 -0.31 -2.48
C VAL A 358 18.65 0.53 -1.29
N ASN A 359 18.25 1.80 -1.24
CA ASN A 359 18.61 2.77 -0.19
C ASN A 359 20.14 2.88 0.02
N GLY A 360 20.90 2.68 -1.05
CA GLY A 360 22.36 2.69 -1.04
C GLY A 360 23.02 1.44 -0.45
N GLU A 361 22.31 0.32 -0.32
CA GLU A 361 22.89 -1.00 -0.04
C GLU A 361 22.80 -1.89 -1.28
N GLU A 362 23.86 -2.63 -1.59
CA GLU A 362 23.85 -3.61 -2.68
C GLU A 362 23.08 -4.85 -2.24
N VAL A 363 22.00 -5.15 -2.95
CA VAL A 363 21.05 -6.20 -2.58
C VAL A 363 20.99 -7.36 -3.57
N ILE A 364 21.33 -7.11 -4.84
CA ILE A 364 21.39 -8.11 -5.91
C ILE A 364 22.65 -7.87 -6.73
N SER A 365 23.36 -8.94 -7.09
CA SER A 365 24.51 -8.92 -8.00
C SER A 365 24.41 -10.11 -8.97
N LEU A 366 24.46 -9.82 -10.26
CA LEU A 366 24.41 -10.79 -11.36
C LEU A 366 25.70 -10.73 -12.16
N ASN A 367 26.22 -11.90 -12.51
CA ASN A 367 27.26 -12.04 -13.53
C ASN A 367 26.56 -12.26 -14.86
N ILE A 368 26.84 -11.41 -15.86
CA ILE A 368 26.25 -11.52 -17.20
C ILE A 368 27.36 -11.64 -18.23
N ASP A 369 27.07 -12.21 -19.40
CA ASP A 369 27.97 -12.15 -20.56
C ASP A 369 27.49 -11.03 -21.49
N THR A 370 28.10 -9.85 -21.38
CA THR A 370 27.70 -8.67 -22.16
C THR A 370 27.83 -8.90 -23.67
N ASP A 371 28.81 -9.70 -24.09
CA ASP A 371 29.11 -9.90 -25.51
C ASP A 371 28.08 -10.86 -26.16
N ASN A 372 27.52 -11.80 -25.39
CA ASN A 372 26.53 -12.79 -25.87
C ASN A 372 25.07 -12.49 -25.45
N LEU A 373 24.82 -11.37 -24.76
CA LEU A 373 23.47 -10.98 -24.35
C LEU A 373 22.55 -10.76 -25.57
N VAL A 374 21.32 -11.26 -25.50
CA VAL A 374 20.28 -10.98 -26.51
C VAL A 374 19.53 -9.74 -26.05
N LEU A 375 19.75 -8.61 -26.72
CA LEU A 375 19.11 -7.33 -26.41
C LEU A 375 18.17 -6.93 -27.55
N PRO A 376 17.08 -6.18 -27.25
CA PRO A 376 16.26 -5.61 -28.30
C PRO A 376 17.06 -4.60 -29.13
N GLU A 377 16.82 -4.61 -30.43
CA GLU A 377 17.30 -3.58 -31.35
C GLU A 377 16.64 -2.22 -31.03
N ILE A 378 17.22 -1.13 -31.55
CA ILE A 378 16.61 0.20 -31.46
C ILE A 378 15.25 0.18 -32.19
N LEU A 379 15.21 -0.35 -33.41
CA LEU A 379 14.00 -0.34 -34.22
C LEU A 379 13.33 -1.71 -34.24
N SER A 380 12.02 -1.72 -33.98
CA SER A 380 11.16 -2.88 -34.21
C SER A 380 11.10 -3.28 -35.68
N ASN A 381 10.59 -4.50 -35.95
CA ASN A 381 10.29 -4.97 -37.31
C ASN A 381 9.32 -4.06 -38.10
N SER A 382 8.55 -3.20 -37.41
CA SER A 382 7.65 -2.20 -38.02
C SER A 382 8.28 -0.81 -38.11
N ASN A 383 9.60 -0.68 -37.91
CA ASN A 383 10.36 0.57 -37.93
C ASN A 383 9.90 1.62 -36.87
N LYS A 384 9.34 1.13 -35.76
CA LYS A 384 9.04 1.90 -34.55
C LYS A 384 10.16 1.79 -33.53
N GLU A 385 10.41 2.85 -32.77
CA GLU A 385 11.44 2.97 -31.73
C GLU A 385 11.13 2.11 -30.49
N GLN A 386 12.11 1.35 -29.99
CA GLN A 386 12.01 0.38 -28.89
C GLN A 386 12.95 0.65 -27.70
N ASP A 387 13.87 1.63 -27.78
CA ASP A 387 14.74 2.05 -26.67
C ASP A 387 13.97 2.92 -25.66
N TRP A 388 12.99 2.30 -25.00
CA TRP A 388 12.12 2.92 -23.99
C TRP A 388 12.01 2.03 -22.76
N LEU A 389 11.95 2.66 -21.59
CA LEU A 389 11.74 2.00 -20.30
C LEU A 389 10.30 2.23 -19.86
N GLY A 390 9.62 1.16 -19.49
CA GLY A 390 8.26 1.19 -18.98
C GLY A 390 8.19 0.97 -17.48
N PHE A 391 7.25 1.64 -16.84
CA PHE A 391 6.82 1.39 -15.47
C PHE A 391 5.40 0.82 -15.49
N TYR A 392 5.16 -0.24 -14.73
CA TYR A 392 3.94 -1.04 -14.82
C TYR A 392 3.25 -1.16 -13.47
N ALA A 393 1.93 -1.30 -13.49
CA ALA A 393 1.09 -1.53 -12.32
C ALA A 393 0.09 -2.67 -12.58
N TYR A 394 -0.30 -3.37 -11.51
CA TYR A 394 -1.20 -4.53 -11.54
C TYR A 394 -2.17 -4.46 -10.37
N SER A 395 -3.32 -5.13 -10.46
CA SER A 395 -4.32 -5.09 -9.39
C SER A 395 -3.85 -5.74 -8.08
N ASP A 396 -2.91 -6.70 -8.15
CA ASP A 396 -2.27 -7.37 -7.01
C ASP A 396 -0.94 -6.70 -6.57
N VAL A 397 -0.57 -5.61 -7.25
CA VAL A 397 0.57 -4.72 -6.95
C VAL A 397 0.08 -3.28 -7.02
N ASP A 398 -0.78 -2.89 -6.07
CA ASP A 398 -1.39 -1.56 -6.01
C ASP A 398 -1.44 -1.02 -4.56
N PRO A 399 -1.10 0.26 -4.34
CA PRO A 399 -0.53 1.20 -5.31
C PRO A 399 0.96 0.98 -5.61
N VAL A 400 1.39 1.40 -6.80
CA VAL A 400 2.79 1.66 -7.16
C VAL A 400 2.95 3.17 -7.33
N GLU A 401 3.79 3.78 -6.51
CA GLU A 401 4.11 5.20 -6.58
C GLU A 401 5.57 5.35 -7.04
N ILE A 402 5.84 6.28 -7.96
CA ILE A 402 7.16 6.55 -8.54
C ILE A 402 7.46 8.05 -8.47
N ASP A 403 8.72 8.40 -8.26
CA ASP A 403 9.19 9.78 -8.24
C ASP A 403 10.65 9.85 -8.76
N CYS A 404 11.04 11.01 -9.31
CA CYS A 404 12.40 11.38 -9.70
C CYS A 404 13.20 10.27 -10.40
N ILE A 405 12.99 10.07 -11.71
CA ILE A 405 13.69 9.07 -12.50
C ILE A 405 14.92 9.69 -13.17
N ALA A 406 16.09 9.07 -13.05
CA ALA A 406 17.34 9.54 -13.65
C ALA A 406 18.10 8.41 -14.35
N ILE A 407 18.79 8.74 -15.45
CA ILE A 407 19.72 7.84 -16.13
C ILE A 407 21.11 8.48 -16.13
N TYR A 408 22.10 7.78 -15.57
CA TYR A 408 23.49 8.23 -15.52
C TYR A 408 24.35 7.42 -16.50
N PRO A 409 25.32 8.05 -17.18
CA PRO A 409 26.24 7.38 -18.10
C PRO A 409 27.44 6.76 -17.37
N TYR A 410 27.30 6.44 -16.08
CA TYR A 410 28.35 5.91 -15.22
C TYR A 410 27.75 5.05 -14.09
N GLN A 411 28.58 4.19 -13.50
CA GLN A 411 28.22 3.43 -12.30
C GLN A 411 28.20 4.36 -11.07
N VAL A 412 27.02 4.56 -10.47
CA VAL A 412 26.91 5.31 -9.22
C VAL A 412 27.53 4.51 -8.07
N ALA A 413 28.48 5.13 -7.38
CA ALA A 413 29.16 4.51 -6.24
C ALA A 413 28.23 4.42 -5.01
N ILE A 414 28.37 3.35 -4.21
CA ILE A 414 27.55 3.09 -3.02
C ILE A 414 27.48 4.29 -2.05
N PRO A 415 28.59 5.00 -1.71
CA PRO A 415 28.52 6.16 -0.83
C PRO A 415 27.73 7.34 -1.43
N VAL A 416 27.69 7.47 -2.76
CA VAL A 416 26.88 8.50 -3.44
C VAL A 416 25.42 8.12 -3.38
N ALA A 417 25.07 6.86 -3.66
CA ALA A 417 23.71 6.33 -3.52
C ALA A 417 23.16 6.54 -2.09
N LYS A 418 23.96 6.26 -1.05
CA LYS A 418 23.57 6.55 0.35
C LYS A 418 23.36 8.03 0.63
N ARG A 419 24.14 8.92 0.02
CA ARG A 419 23.97 10.37 0.17
C ARG A 419 22.69 10.85 -0.51
N ARG A 420 22.39 10.34 -1.71
CA ARG A 420 21.14 10.63 -2.43
C ARG A 420 19.92 10.16 -1.64
N TRP A 421 19.98 8.97 -1.02
CA TRP A 421 18.95 8.53 -0.08
C TRP A 421 18.67 9.57 1.03
N VAL A 422 19.72 10.11 1.64
CA VAL A 422 19.60 11.18 2.65
C VAL A 422 19.07 12.48 2.08
N TYR A 423 19.33 12.83 0.81
CA TYR A 423 18.74 14.02 0.19
C TYR A 423 17.21 13.96 0.13
N GLY A 424 16.64 12.77 -0.10
CA GLY A 424 15.19 12.58 -0.21
C GLY A 424 14.46 12.31 1.12
N GLN A 425 15.12 11.64 2.08
CA GLN A 425 14.50 11.30 3.38
C GLN A 425 15.02 12.11 4.59
N GLY A 426 16.05 12.92 4.40
CA GLY A 426 16.63 13.78 5.45
C GLY A 426 15.76 15.00 5.72
N VAL A 427 14.68 14.81 6.48
CA VAL A 427 13.68 15.85 6.79
C VAL A 427 13.89 16.49 8.16
N VAL A 428 13.37 17.70 8.34
CA VAL A 428 13.34 18.41 9.63
C VAL A 428 12.33 17.77 10.59
N SER A 429 12.41 18.02 11.90
CA SER A 429 11.41 17.48 12.83
C SER A 429 10.02 18.11 12.61
N PRO A 430 8.92 17.33 12.61
CA PRO A 430 7.54 17.86 12.58
C PRO A 430 7.29 18.94 13.64
N GLU A 431 7.79 18.76 14.87
CA GLU A 431 7.66 19.74 15.96
C GLU A 431 8.25 21.11 15.60
N GLY A 432 9.38 21.12 14.88
CA GLY A 432 10.00 22.37 14.43
C GLY A 432 9.15 23.08 13.37
N ILE A 433 8.45 22.32 12.53
CA ILE A 433 7.50 22.85 11.54
C ILE A 433 6.27 23.40 12.27
N ASP A 434 5.62 22.59 13.10
CA ASP A 434 4.36 22.97 13.75
C ASP A 434 4.54 24.17 14.67
N SER A 435 5.61 24.18 15.47
CA SER A 435 5.92 25.30 16.38
C SER A 435 6.18 26.62 15.65
N ALA A 436 6.71 26.59 14.42
CA ALA A 436 6.88 27.79 13.59
C ALA A 436 5.54 28.46 13.22
N TYR A 437 4.45 27.68 13.22
CA TYR A 437 3.08 28.14 13.02
C TYR A 437 2.28 28.24 14.32
N GLY A 438 2.92 28.19 15.49
CA GLY A 438 2.23 28.21 16.79
C GLY A 438 1.38 26.97 17.06
N GLY A 439 1.74 25.85 16.45
CA GLY A 439 1.07 24.56 16.58
C GLY A 439 1.75 23.60 17.54
N SER A 440 1.03 22.54 17.85
CA SER A 440 1.54 21.38 18.59
C SER A 440 0.97 20.12 17.96
N SER A 441 1.72 19.01 18.02
CA SER A 441 1.34 17.76 17.36
C SER A 441 1.52 16.53 18.24
N ALA A 442 0.57 15.60 18.10
CA ALA A 442 0.70 14.23 18.56
C ALA A 442 1.30 13.40 17.42
N PHE A 443 2.58 13.02 17.57
CA PHE A 443 3.33 12.24 16.59
C PHE A 443 3.66 10.85 17.15
N ILE A 444 3.16 9.81 16.49
CA ILE A 444 3.33 8.42 16.94
C ILE A 444 4.77 7.99 16.71
N ASP A 445 5.44 7.63 17.80
CA ASP A 445 6.77 7.03 17.79
C ASP A 445 6.81 5.99 18.92
N TYR A 446 7.11 4.76 18.57
CA TYR A 446 7.00 3.65 19.52
C TYR A 446 7.87 3.83 20.77
N SER A 447 9.03 4.46 20.61
CA SER A 447 9.98 4.67 21.70
C SER A 447 9.45 5.58 22.82
N PHE A 448 8.36 6.30 22.58
CA PHE A 448 7.70 7.19 23.53
C PHE A 448 6.29 6.70 23.93
N ALA A 449 5.83 5.56 23.43
CA ALA A 449 4.46 5.10 23.60
C ALA A 449 4.13 4.58 25.01
N ASP A 450 5.14 4.37 25.86
CA ASP A 450 5.02 3.88 27.25
C ASP A 450 4.20 2.59 27.39
N TYR A 451 4.39 1.66 26.44
CA TYR A 451 3.83 0.31 26.55
C TYR A 451 4.39 -0.44 27.75
N THR A 452 3.57 -1.31 28.34
CA THR A 452 3.86 -2.05 29.57
C THR A 452 5.16 -2.86 29.47
N ALA A 453 5.29 -3.67 28.42
CA ALA A 453 6.49 -4.46 28.17
C ALA A 453 6.67 -4.71 26.68
N ASN A 454 7.92 -4.98 26.33
CA ASN A 454 8.36 -5.26 24.96
C ASN A 454 9.30 -6.44 24.92
N TYR A 455 9.17 -7.25 23.88
CA TYR A 455 10.06 -8.35 23.59
C TYR A 455 10.30 -8.40 22.07
N THR A 456 11.51 -8.04 21.65
CA THR A 456 11.83 -7.82 20.24
C THR A 456 13.04 -8.63 19.81
N TYR A 457 12.95 -9.20 18.60
CA TYR A 457 14.06 -9.83 17.91
C TYR A 457 14.52 -8.91 16.77
N PRO A 458 15.82 -8.57 16.68
CA PRO A 458 16.92 -9.10 17.49
C PRO A 458 17.36 -8.21 18.66
N ASP A 459 16.74 -7.04 18.85
CA ASP A 459 17.29 -5.99 19.71
C ASP A 459 17.31 -6.38 21.20
N PHE A 460 16.27 -7.06 21.68
CA PHE A 460 16.22 -7.57 23.05
C PHE A 460 16.66 -9.03 23.14
N ALA A 461 16.18 -9.86 22.21
CA ALA A 461 16.39 -11.30 22.18
C ALA A 461 17.11 -11.72 20.90
N ASN A 462 18.03 -12.68 21.00
CA ASN A 462 18.71 -13.21 19.83
C ASN A 462 17.95 -14.38 19.23
N TRP A 463 17.88 -14.47 17.90
CA TRP A 463 17.15 -15.55 17.24
C TRP A 463 17.73 -16.96 17.49
N ASN A 464 19.02 -17.05 17.83
CA ASN A 464 19.70 -18.31 18.10
C ASN A 464 19.38 -18.94 19.47
N GLN A 465 18.61 -18.25 20.32
CA GLN A 465 18.16 -18.79 21.60
C GLN A 465 16.92 -19.68 21.45
N GLY A 466 16.12 -19.45 20.40
CA GLY A 466 14.94 -20.25 20.09
C GLY A 466 15.31 -21.66 19.62
N LYS A 467 14.38 -22.59 19.73
CA LYS A 467 14.53 -23.93 19.16
C LYS A 467 14.23 -23.86 17.67
N PHE A 468 14.99 -24.58 16.87
CA PHE A 468 14.79 -24.63 15.44
C PHE A 468 15.15 -25.98 14.85
N ASP A 469 14.61 -26.24 13.67
CA ASP A 469 14.92 -27.38 12.81
C ASP A 469 15.15 -26.85 11.39
N ASN A 470 16.27 -27.23 10.79
CA ASN A 470 16.59 -26.98 9.39
C ASN A 470 16.54 -25.49 8.98
N LEU A 471 17.07 -24.62 9.84
CA LEU A 471 17.21 -23.18 9.61
C LEU A 471 18.61 -22.71 10.03
N ILE A 472 19.02 -21.54 9.53
CA ILE A 472 20.18 -20.81 10.04
C ILE A 472 19.67 -19.70 10.95
N THR A 473 20.01 -19.79 12.24
CA THR A 473 19.76 -18.72 13.21
C THR A 473 21.06 -17.96 13.47
N ALA A 474 21.06 -16.67 13.17
CA ALA A 474 22.09 -15.74 13.62
C ALA A 474 21.60 -14.98 14.85
N GLY A 475 22.45 -14.19 15.51
CA GLY A 475 21.96 -13.28 16.55
C GLY A 475 20.88 -12.32 16.03
N THR A 476 21.04 -11.86 14.78
CA THR A 476 20.24 -10.75 14.22
C THR A 476 19.19 -11.13 13.18
N TYR A 477 19.12 -12.40 12.75
CA TYR A 477 18.14 -12.85 11.76
C TYR A 477 17.98 -14.38 11.76
N ILE A 478 16.92 -14.85 11.10
CA ILE A 478 16.73 -16.24 10.68
C ILE A 478 16.69 -16.31 9.16
N SER A 479 17.30 -17.34 8.59
CA SER A 479 17.25 -17.62 7.16
C SER A 479 17.14 -19.11 6.88
N THR A 480 16.80 -19.44 5.63
CA THR A 480 16.94 -20.81 5.12
C THR A 480 18.43 -21.24 5.13
N PRO A 481 18.72 -22.55 5.20
CA PRO A 481 20.07 -23.07 5.07
C PRO A 481 20.70 -22.76 3.70
N ASP A 482 22.03 -22.70 3.65
CA ASP A 482 22.82 -22.50 2.43
C ASP A 482 23.20 -23.85 1.78
N TYR A 483 22.17 -24.61 1.40
CA TYR A 483 22.39 -25.90 0.75
C TYR A 483 22.86 -25.75 -0.69
N GLN A 484 23.67 -26.70 -1.13
CA GLN A 484 24.25 -26.73 -2.47
C GLN A 484 23.60 -27.83 -3.31
N LEU A 485 23.49 -27.60 -4.63
CA LEU A 485 23.02 -28.63 -5.55
C LEU A 485 23.97 -29.84 -5.52
N PRO A 486 23.45 -31.08 -5.77
CA PRO A 486 24.32 -32.21 -6.00
C PRO A 486 25.19 -31.98 -7.23
N THR A 487 26.33 -32.65 -7.27
CA THR A 487 27.14 -32.66 -8.48
C THR A 487 26.38 -33.43 -9.57
N VAL A 488 26.12 -32.76 -10.70
CA VAL A 488 25.49 -33.37 -11.86
C VAL A 488 26.60 -33.94 -12.75
N PHE A 489 26.66 -35.26 -12.87
CA PHE A 489 27.59 -35.92 -13.77
C PHE A 489 26.90 -36.16 -15.12
N ILE A 490 27.48 -35.63 -16.20
CA ILE A 490 26.96 -35.71 -17.57
C ILE A 490 28.08 -35.90 -18.62
N GLY A 491 29.21 -36.48 -18.22
CA GLY A 491 30.36 -36.67 -19.11
C GLY A 491 31.02 -35.34 -19.50
N GLU A 492 31.16 -35.09 -20.80
CA GLU A 492 31.76 -33.88 -21.39
C GLU A 492 30.71 -32.84 -21.83
N GLU A 493 29.43 -33.10 -21.62
CA GLU A 493 28.33 -32.22 -22.01
C GLU A 493 28.20 -31.00 -21.09
N LEU A 494 27.55 -29.93 -21.57
CA LEU A 494 27.27 -28.74 -20.78
C LEU A 494 25.95 -28.88 -20.02
N LEU A 495 25.94 -28.41 -18.76
CA LEU A 495 24.73 -28.42 -17.93
C LEU A 495 23.61 -27.55 -18.52
N GLN A 496 23.97 -26.46 -19.20
CA GLN A 496 22.99 -25.59 -19.86
C GLN A 496 22.26 -26.30 -21.01
N ASP A 497 22.97 -27.13 -21.79
CA ASP A 497 22.35 -27.90 -22.87
C ASP A 497 21.33 -28.90 -22.30
N LEU A 498 21.63 -29.52 -21.15
CA LEU A 498 20.68 -30.39 -20.45
C LEU A 498 19.41 -29.63 -20.05
N TYR A 499 19.56 -28.40 -19.53
CA TYR A 499 18.44 -27.58 -19.10
C TYR A 499 17.60 -27.09 -20.29
N ASP A 500 18.22 -26.60 -21.35
CA ASP A 500 17.53 -26.12 -22.55
C ASP A 500 16.76 -27.27 -23.24
N ASP A 501 17.37 -28.46 -23.36
CA ASP A 501 16.71 -29.65 -23.90
C ASP A 501 15.55 -30.14 -23.01
N ASN A 502 15.70 -30.06 -21.68
CA ASN A 502 14.62 -30.40 -20.75
C ASN A 502 13.47 -29.38 -20.81
N GLN A 503 13.75 -28.08 -20.97
CA GLN A 503 12.74 -27.04 -21.11
C GLN A 503 11.84 -27.32 -22.32
N ALA A 504 12.45 -27.72 -23.45
CA ALA A 504 11.74 -28.00 -24.70
C ALA A 504 10.74 -29.18 -24.62
N ILE A 505 10.85 -30.04 -23.61
CA ILE A 505 10.01 -31.24 -23.44
C ILE A 505 9.11 -31.18 -22.19
N GLN A 506 9.07 -30.05 -21.47
CA GLN A 506 8.17 -29.91 -20.32
C GLN A 506 6.71 -30.06 -20.79
N ALA A 507 6.02 -31.05 -20.23
CA ALA A 507 4.61 -31.34 -20.52
C ALA A 507 3.93 -31.92 -19.28
N GLY A 508 2.71 -31.47 -19.00
CA GLY A 508 1.92 -31.86 -17.81
C GLY A 508 1.95 -30.81 -16.69
N ASN A 509 1.35 -31.15 -15.55
CA ASN A 509 1.15 -30.22 -14.42
C ASN A 509 2.39 -30.06 -13.53
N HIS A 510 3.28 -31.06 -13.49
CA HIS A 510 4.48 -31.07 -12.66
C HIS A 510 5.73 -30.97 -13.53
N LYS A 511 6.64 -30.07 -13.14
CA LYS A 511 7.95 -29.96 -13.78
C LYS A 511 8.78 -31.19 -13.45
N PHE A 512 9.61 -31.61 -14.40
CA PHE A 512 10.48 -32.76 -14.23
C PHE A 512 11.81 -32.54 -14.92
N ILE A 513 12.83 -33.26 -14.49
CA ILE A 513 14.10 -33.37 -15.20
C ILE A 513 14.35 -34.81 -15.61
N THR A 514 14.91 -35.01 -16.79
CA THR A 514 15.37 -36.32 -17.26
C THR A 514 16.77 -36.19 -17.86
N PHE A 515 17.57 -37.23 -17.69
CA PHE A 515 18.86 -37.37 -18.40
C PHE A 515 18.68 -37.89 -19.84
N ARG A 516 17.44 -38.07 -20.31
CA ARG A 516 17.12 -38.51 -21.68
C ARG A 516 16.11 -37.56 -22.35
N PRO A 517 16.37 -36.24 -22.42
CA PRO A 517 15.41 -35.32 -22.99
C PRO A 517 15.25 -35.51 -24.52
N ASN A 518 16.31 -35.94 -25.19
CA ASN A 518 16.28 -36.33 -26.60
C ASN A 518 17.34 -37.43 -26.89
N THR A 519 17.51 -37.79 -28.16
CA THR A 519 18.39 -38.90 -28.57
C THR A 519 19.89 -38.63 -28.42
N SER A 520 20.36 -37.38 -28.32
CA SER A 520 21.78 -37.06 -28.12
C SER A 520 22.29 -37.56 -26.76
N TRP A 521 21.41 -37.61 -25.77
CA TRP A 521 21.73 -37.99 -24.40
C TRP A 521 21.76 -39.50 -24.15
N ASN A 522 21.35 -40.33 -25.11
CA ASN A 522 21.21 -41.78 -24.92
C ASN A 522 22.53 -42.49 -24.56
N SER A 523 23.67 -41.99 -25.06
CA SER A 523 25.01 -42.52 -24.75
C SER A 523 25.67 -41.86 -23.54
N VAL A 524 25.07 -40.82 -22.98
CA VAL A 524 25.64 -40.07 -21.85
C VAL A 524 25.38 -40.82 -20.56
N HIS A 525 26.45 -41.22 -19.89
CA HIS A 525 26.37 -41.75 -18.54
C HIS A 525 26.16 -40.60 -17.56
N ALA A 526 25.00 -40.59 -16.91
CA ALA A 526 24.59 -39.49 -16.05
C ALA A 526 24.03 -39.96 -14.70
N TYR A 527 24.22 -39.12 -13.68
CA TYR A 527 23.68 -39.28 -12.33
C TYR A 527 23.85 -37.99 -11.51
N TYR A 528 23.05 -37.85 -10.45
CA TYR A 528 23.30 -36.85 -9.41
C TYR A 528 24.10 -37.49 -8.27
N ASN A 529 25.09 -36.78 -7.76
CA ASN A 529 25.89 -37.23 -6.62
C ASN A 529 25.86 -36.21 -5.48
N PHE A 530 25.51 -36.71 -4.31
CA PHE A 530 25.71 -36.03 -3.04
C PHE A 530 26.98 -36.62 -2.41
N PRO A 531 28.06 -35.83 -2.29
CA PRO A 531 29.33 -36.32 -1.76
C PRO A 531 29.21 -36.85 -0.33
N ASN A 532 28.23 -36.40 0.44
CA ASN A 532 27.90 -36.87 1.78
C ASN A 532 26.40 -37.13 1.89
N PHE A 533 26.01 -38.21 2.58
CA PHE A 533 24.60 -38.53 2.84
C PHE A 533 23.96 -37.59 3.87
N ASN A 534 24.73 -37.12 4.85
CA ASN A 534 24.29 -36.07 5.78
C ASN A 534 24.38 -34.70 5.07
N VAL A 535 23.40 -34.42 4.21
CA VAL A 535 23.26 -33.13 3.51
C VAL A 535 22.71 -32.05 4.46
N LEU A 536 21.82 -32.45 5.37
CA LEU A 536 21.22 -31.59 6.38
C LEU A 536 22.22 -31.26 7.49
N ASN A 537 22.01 -30.14 8.18
CA ASN A 537 22.72 -29.82 9.42
C ASN A 537 22.36 -30.82 10.55
N GLU A 538 21.13 -31.32 10.52
CA GLU A 538 20.61 -32.37 11.39
C GLU A 538 20.78 -33.76 10.78
N GLU A 539 20.44 -34.79 11.56
CA GLU A 539 20.46 -36.17 11.08
C GLU A 539 19.31 -36.44 10.10
N VAL A 540 19.62 -36.90 8.88
CA VAL A 540 18.61 -37.35 7.89
C VAL A 540 17.84 -38.56 8.43
N LYS A 541 16.52 -38.45 8.63
CA LYS A 541 15.67 -39.55 9.15
C LYS A 541 14.89 -40.26 8.06
N ALA A 542 14.49 -39.56 7.01
CA ALA A 542 13.83 -40.16 5.86
C ALA A 542 14.40 -39.62 4.55
N VAL A 543 14.26 -40.41 3.49
CA VAL A 543 14.63 -40.03 2.12
C VAL A 543 13.55 -40.54 1.17
N TYR A 544 13.20 -39.73 0.18
CA TYR A 544 12.30 -40.13 -0.90
C TYR A 544 12.72 -39.52 -2.23
N GLY A 545 12.27 -40.12 -3.33
CA GLY A 545 12.29 -39.53 -4.65
C GLY A 545 11.04 -39.89 -5.42
N VAL A 546 10.57 -38.96 -6.24
CA VAL A 546 9.37 -39.13 -7.07
C VAL A 546 9.76 -39.20 -8.54
N PHE A 547 9.33 -40.26 -9.19
CA PHE A 547 9.76 -40.62 -10.54
C PHE A 547 8.58 -41.00 -11.43
N SER A 548 8.79 -40.98 -12.74
CA SER A 548 7.95 -41.71 -13.71
C SER A 548 8.83 -42.30 -14.81
N HIS A 549 8.35 -43.32 -15.51
CA HIS A 549 9.08 -43.93 -16.60
C HIS A 549 8.21 -44.03 -17.86
N ASN A 550 8.82 -43.82 -19.03
CA ASN A 550 8.10 -43.80 -20.30
C ASN A 550 8.12 -45.16 -21.03
N ASP A 551 8.92 -46.10 -20.54
CA ASP A 551 9.03 -47.45 -21.10
C ASP A 551 9.51 -48.43 -20.02
N VAL A 552 9.24 -49.72 -20.23
CA VAL A 552 9.69 -50.81 -19.36
C VAL A 552 10.96 -51.40 -19.96
N THR A 553 12.10 -51.19 -19.32
CA THR A 553 13.38 -51.72 -19.81
C THR A 553 13.81 -52.94 -19.01
N SER A 554 14.32 -53.97 -19.69
CA SER A 554 14.96 -55.13 -19.05
C SER A 554 16.35 -54.85 -18.47
N ILE A 555 16.81 -53.59 -18.54
CA ILE A 555 18.05 -53.11 -17.95
C ILE A 555 17.72 -52.52 -16.58
N ASN A 556 18.46 -52.95 -15.56
CA ASN A 556 18.37 -52.40 -14.22
C ASN A 556 18.74 -50.90 -14.20
N GLN A 557 17.84 -50.07 -13.70
CA GLN A 557 18.08 -48.63 -13.55
C GLN A 557 18.11 -48.25 -12.07
N THR A 558 19.08 -47.45 -11.66
CA THR A 558 19.19 -47.01 -10.26
C THR A 558 18.33 -45.77 -10.03
N LEU A 559 17.36 -45.87 -9.11
CA LEU A 559 16.58 -44.70 -8.68
C LEU A 559 17.35 -43.91 -7.63
N PHE A 560 17.81 -44.58 -6.57
CA PHE A 560 18.85 -44.03 -5.69
C PHE A 560 19.68 -45.12 -5.00
N LYS A 561 20.90 -44.77 -4.60
CA LYS A 561 21.86 -45.66 -3.96
C LYS A 561 22.65 -44.90 -2.89
N ILE A 562 22.62 -45.41 -1.68
CA ILE A 562 23.43 -44.91 -0.56
C ILE A 562 24.63 -45.85 -0.43
N TYR A 563 25.84 -45.33 -0.59
CA TYR A 563 27.07 -46.12 -0.71
C TYR A 563 28.08 -45.71 0.35
N ASN A 564 28.72 -46.69 0.99
CA ASN A 564 29.79 -46.45 1.95
C ASN A 564 31.15 -46.47 1.26
N LYS A 565 31.83 -45.31 1.21
CA LYS A 565 33.12 -45.15 0.52
C LYS A 565 34.25 -45.98 1.11
N THR A 566 34.12 -46.39 2.36
CA THR A 566 35.22 -47.03 3.11
C THR A 566 35.23 -48.54 2.96
N ASN A 567 34.07 -49.18 2.82
CA ASN A 567 33.96 -50.64 2.81
C ASN A 567 33.16 -51.22 1.64
N GLY A 568 32.59 -50.39 0.76
CA GLY A 568 31.87 -50.82 -0.43
C GLY A 568 30.46 -51.38 -0.16
N ASN A 569 29.97 -51.33 1.07
CA ASN A 569 28.58 -51.68 1.41
C ASN A 569 27.63 -50.62 0.87
N TYR A 570 26.42 -51.01 0.48
CA TYR A 570 25.43 -50.06 -0.03
C TYR A 570 23.99 -50.51 0.20
N PHE A 571 23.12 -49.53 0.31
CA PHE A 571 21.67 -49.68 0.19
C PHE A 571 21.25 -49.14 -1.18
N GLN A 572 20.39 -49.84 -1.91
CA GLN A 572 19.97 -49.44 -3.26
C GLN A 572 18.49 -49.69 -3.48
N VAL A 573 17.87 -48.74 -4.16
CA VAL A 573 16.56 -48.89 -4.80
C VAL A 573 16.74 -48.84 -6.31
N LYS A 574 16.33 -49.90 -6.98
CA LYS A 574 16.42 -50.02 -8.43
C LYS A 574 15.07 -50.36 -9.04
N GLN A 575 14.87 -49.90 -10.27
CA GLN A 575 13.85 -50.41 -11.15
C GLN A 575 14.42 -51.61 -11.92
N ASP A 576 13.70 -52.73 -11.89
CA ASP A 576 13.97 -53.94 -12.66
C ASP A 576 12.67 -54.34 -13.35
N ASP A 577 12.58 -54.11 -14.67
CA ASP A 577 11.32 -54.25 -15.42
C ASP A 577 10.20 -53.37 -14.81
N ASN A 578 9.07 -53.98 -14.41
CA ASN A 578 7.96 -53.31 -13.73
C ASN A 578 8.01 -53.43 -12.19
N GLU A 579 9.16 -53.79 -11.62
CA GLU A 579 9.32 -53.96 -10.17
C GLU A 579 10.29 -52.92 -9.58
N LEU A 580 9.98 -52.50 -8.35
CA LEU A 580 10.87 -51.67 -7.54
C LEU A 580 11.49 -52.53 -6.46
N ILE A 581 12.82 -52.65 -6.46
CA ILE A 581 13.56 -53.57 -5.58
C ILE A 581 14.44 -52.78 -4.63
N TYR A 582 14.21 -52.96 -3.33
CA TYR A 582 14.98 -52.39 -2.23
C TYR A 582 15.94 -53.45 -1.70
N SER A 583 17.25 -53.16 -1.68
CA SER A 583 18.25 -54.15 -1.26
C SER A 583 19.40 -53.55 -0.45
N LEU A 584 19.99 -54.38 0.42
CA LEU A 584 21.21 -54.07 1.15
C LEU A 584 22.31 -55.04 0.72
N TYR A 585 23.41 -54.49 0.21
CA TYR A 585 24.67 -55.19 0.03
C TYR A 585 25.58 -54.95 1.23
N TYR A 586 25.92 -56.02 1.94
CA TYR A 586 26.73 -55.95 3.15
C TYR A 586 27.76 -57.10 3.20
N ASN A 587 29.04 -56.75 3.22
CA ASN A 587 30.19 -57.67 3.32
C ASN A 587 30.13 -58.85 2.32
N GLY A 588 29.83 -58.56 1.04
CA GLY A 588 29.83 -59.57 -0.02
C GLY A 588 28.47 -60.22 -0.32
N ALA A 589 27.44 -59.98 0.50
CA ALA A 589 26.11 -60.55 0.32
C ALA A 589 25.05 -59.46 0.02
N SER A 590 24.20 -59.68 -0.98
CA SER A 590 23.05 -58.83 -1.29
C SER A 590 21.77 -59.45 -0.75
N THR A 591 20.98 -58.68 0.01
CA THR A 591 19.70 -59.09 0.58
C THR A 591 18.58 -58.17 0.08
N SER A 592 17.53 -58.73 -0.52
CA SER A 592 16.31 -57.96 -0.83
C SER A 592 15.50 -57.72 0.45
N LEU A 593 15.14 -56.46 0.70
CA LEU A 593 14.40 -56.03 1.89
C LEU A 593 12.91 -55.83 1.59
N TYR A 594 12.59 -55.35 0.39
CA TYR A 594 11.22 -55.10 -0.06
C TYR A 594 11.17 -55.06 -1.60
N THR A 595 10.08 -55.57 -2.16
CA THR A 595 9.79 -55.50 -3.60
C THR A 595 8.35 -55.03 -3.77
N TYR A 596 8.15 -53.99 -4.57
CA TYR A 596 6.83 -53.56 -5.02
C TYR A 596 6.59 -54.08 -6.44
N SER A 597 5.52 -54.85 -6.61
CA SER A 597 5.17 -55.47 -7.89
C SER A 597 4.24 -54.55 -8.68
N THR A 598 4.65 -54.22 -9.92
CA THR A 598 3.86 -53.50 -10.93
C THR A 598 3.82 -51.97 -10.74
N ILE A 599 4.72 -51.27 -11.42
CA ILE A 599 4.58 -49.86 -11.81
C ILE A 599 4.05 -49.75 -13.24
N SER A 600 3.19 -48.77 -13.53
CA SER A 600 2.66 -48.54 -14.87
C SER A 600 3.48 -47.49 -15.62
N VAL A 601 3.60 -47.66 -16.94
CA VAL A 601 4.23 -46.68 -17.82
C VAL A 601 3.48 -45.34 -17.73
N ASN A 602 4.23 -44.24 -17.65
CA ASN A 602 3.78 -42.86 -17.47
C ASN A 602 3.03 -42.56 -16.16
N GLU A 603 3.01 -43.49 -15.20
CA GLU A 603 2.47 -43.23 -13.86
C GLU A 603 3.54 -42.59 -12.97
N ILE A 604 3.15 -41.60 -12.17
CA ILE A 604 4.01 -41.00 -11.15
C ILE A 604 4.04 -41.93 -9.94
N PHE A 605 5.24 -42.30 -9.50
CA PHE A 605 5.44 -43.18 -8.36
C PHE A 605 6.55 -42.67 -7.43
N ALA A 606 6.45 -43.00 -6.14
CA ALA A 606 7.44 -42.65 -5.13
C ALA A 606 8.29 -43.85 -4.73
N VAL A 607 9.58 -43.61 -4.44
CA VAL A 607 10.46 -44.56 -3.74
C VAL A 607 11.19 -43.88 -2.60
N GLY A 608 11.44 -44.59 -1.50
CA GLY A 608 11.98 -43.96 -0.30
C GLY A 608 11.96 -44.85 0.93
N ILE A 609 12.68 -44.42 1.97
CA ILE A 609 12.76 -45.10 3.26
C ILE A 609 12.65 -44.14 4.45
N ASN A 610 12.01 -44.62 5.52
CA ASN A 610 12.13 -44.07 6.86
C ASN A 610 13.17 -44.91 7.62
N ILE A 611 14.33 -44.31 7.92
CA ILE A 611 15.50 -45.04 8.44
C ILE A 611 15.25 -45.60 9.84
N PRO A 612 14.71 -44.83 10.82
CA PRO A 612 14.33 -45.37 12.13
C PRO A 612 13.46 -46.63 12.05
N ASP A 613 12.41 -46.60 11.24
CA ASP A 613 11.50 -47.73 11.08
C ASP A 613 12.17 -48.92 10.40
N LEU A 614 12.99 -48.66 9.39
CA LEU A 614 13.74 -49.69 8.68
C LEU A 614 14.73 -50.40 9.62
N VAL A 615 15.44 -49.62 10.45
CA VAL A 615 16.38 -50.15 11.46
C VAL A 615 15.63 -50.91 12.55
N SER A 616 14.49 -50.40 13.02
CA SER A 616 13.61 -51.07 14.00
C SER A 616 13.12 -52.42 13.47
N ARG A 617 12.73 -52.47 12.19
CA ARG A 617 12.17 -53.66 11.53
C ARG A 617 13.22 -54.73 11.22
N PHE A 618 14.35 -54.36 10.62
CA PHE A 618 15.34 -55.31 10.11
C PHE A 618 16.54 -55.52 11.04
N GLY A 619 16.88 -54.53 11.87
CA GLY A 619 18.01 -54.59 12.81
C GLY A 619 19.36 -54.97 12.16
N GLY A 620 20.26 -55.54 12.95
CA GLY A 620 21.48 -56.20 12.47
C GLY A 620 22.32 -55.36 11.48
N ASN A 621 22.49 -55.88 10.27
CA ASN A 621 23.30 -55.26 9.21
C ASN A 621 22.72 -53.92 8.73
N VAL A 622 21.39 -53.74 8.73
CA VAL A 622 20.73 -52.49 8.35
C VAL A 622 21.07 -51.40 9.38
N GLY A 623 20.95 -51.72 10.67
CA GLY A 623 21.35 -50.82 11.75
C GLY A 623 22.84 -50.48 11.72
N ALA A 624 23.71 -51.46 11.46
CA ALA A 624 25.15 -51.23 11.34
C ALA A 624 25.51 -50.34 10.14
N PHE A 625 24.84 -50.51 9.00
CA PHE A 625 25.06 -49.69 7.80
C PHE A 625 24.67 -48.22 8.02
N PHE A 626 23.44 -47.98 8.47
CA PHE A 626 22.95 -46.62 8.77
C PHE A 626 23.53 -46.03 10.06
N GLY A 627 24.30 -46.79 10.83
CA GLY A 627 25.06 -46.28 11.98
C GLY A 627 26.32 -45.49 11.59
N ASN A 628 26.87 -45.68 10.39
CA ASN A 628 28.09 -45.00 9.91
C ASN A 628 27.81 -43.98 8.80
N ARG A 629 26.98 -42.98 9.10
CA ARG A 629 26.45 -42.03 8.09
C ARG A 629 27.49 -41.07 7.51
N ASN A 630 28.48 -40.69 8.31
CA ASN A 630 29.56 -39.81 7.87
C ASN A 630 30.42 -40.45 6.75
N GLY A 631 30.39 -41.78 6.61
CA GLY A 631 31.07 -42.49 5.53
C GLY A 631 30.20 -42.77 4.30
N LEU A 632 28.95 -42.29 4.28
CA LEU A 632 28.00 -42.56 3.21
C LEU A 632 27.94 -41.40 2.20
N GLU A 633 27.81 -41.74 0.93
CA GLU A 633 27.42 -40.85 -0.17
C GLU A 633 26.11 -41.33 -0.79
N LEU A 634 25.44 -40.45 -1.53
CA LEU A 634 24.17 -40.74 -2.18
C LEU A 634 24.25 -40.47 -3.67
N TYR A 635 23.81 -41.44 -4.46
CA TYR A 635 23.60 -41.33 -5.89
C TYR A 635 22.10 -41.34 -6.19
N VAL A 636 21.65 -40.49 -7.11
CA VAL A 636 20.25 -40.38 -7.53
C VAL A 636 20.17 -40.43 -9.06
N ALA A 637 19.14 -41.09 -9.58
CA ALA A 637 18.87 -41.29 -11.01
C ALA A 637 20.05 -41.92 -11.79
N GLY A 638 20.83 -42.74 -11.11
CA GLY A 638 22.02 -43.43 -11.62
C GLY A 638 22.98 -43.75 -10.48
N ASP A 639 24.14 -44.31 -10.81
CA ASP A 639 25.28 -44.45 -9.90
C ASP A 639 26.60 -44.34 -10.68
N ALA A 640 27.74 -44.45 -10.01
CA ALA A 640 29.05 -44.37 -10.67
C ALA A 640 29.36 -45.55 -11.64
N SER A 641 28.44 -46.48 -11.86
CA SER A 641 28.61 -47.57 -12.82
C SER A 641 28.05 -47.18 -14.19
N THR A 642 28.76 -47.53 -15.26
CA THR A 642 28.52 -47.01 -16.62
C THR A 642 27.21 -47.45 -17.29
N SER A 643 26.35 -48.26 -16.63
CA SER A 643 25.18 -48.88 -17.26
C SER A 643 23.84 -48.60 -16.59
N ASN A 644 23.81 -47.90 -15.45
CA ASN A 644 22.63 -47.90 -14.57
C ASN A 644 21.91 -46.54 -14.45
N THR A 645 22.18 -45.59 -15.37
CA THR A 645 21.48 -44.30 -15.43
C THR A 645 19.97 -44.51 -15.57
N PHE A 646 19.19 -43.76 -14.79
CA PHE A 646 17.75 -43.77 -14.90
C PHE A 646 17.30 -42.95 -16.12
N ASN A 647 16.49 -43.57 -16.97
CA ASN A 647 16.05 -42.97 -18.23
C ASN A 647 14.70 -42.23 -18.11
N GLY A 648 14.02 -42.38 -16.98
CA GLY A 648 12.73 -41.74 -16.73
C GLY A 648 12.84 -40.27 -16.30
N LYS A 649 11.76 -39.79 -15.70
CA LYS A 649 11.61 -38.41 -15.20
C LYS A 649 11.79 -38.40 -13.69
N LEU A 650 12.51 -37.42 -13.16
CA LEU A 650 12.62 -37.09 -11.75
C LEU A 650 11.82 -35.81 -11.49
N TYR A 651 10.88 -35.85 -10.54
CA TYR A 651 10.05 -34.70 -10.17
C TYR A 651 10.52 -34.02 -8.88
N SER A 652 10.92 -34.80 -7.88
CA SER A 652 11.47 -34.29 -6.63
C SER A 652 12.32 -35.35 -5.93
N PHE A 653 13.28 -34.93 -5.11
CA PHE A 653 14.09 -35.80 -4.28
C PHE A 653 14.34 -35.18 -2.91
N GLY A 654 13.65 -35.69 -1.90
CA GLY A 654 13.61 -35.13 -0.55
C GLY A 654 14.45 -35.88 0.47
N LEU A 655 15.08 -35.12 1.37
CA LEU A 655 15.76 -35.58 2.58
C LEU A 655 15.12 -34.87 3.77
N CYS A 656 14.66 -35.63 4.76
CA CYS A 656 13.89 -35.11 5.89
C CYS A 656 14.70 -35.15 7.19
N SER A 657 14.65 -34.06 7.97
CA SER A 657 15.03 -34.03 9.38
C SER A 657 14.09 -34.91 10.21
N ALA A 658 14.31 -35.00 11.52
CA ALA A 658 13.40 -35.74 12.39
C ALA A 658 11.99 -35.11 12.44
N LEU A 659 11.91 -33.78 12.51
CA LEU A 659 10.64 -33.07 12.56
C LEU A 659 9.88 -33.22 11.23
N ASN A 660 10.55 -32.99 10.11
CA ASN A 660 9.94 -33.08 8.79
C ASN A 660 9.59 -34.53 8.40
N ALA A 661 10.35 -35.53 8.87
CA ALA A 661 10.01 -36.95 8.67
C ALA A 661 8.71 -37.34 9.39
N ASN A 662 8.41 -36.75 10.55
CA ASN A 662 7.13 -36.97 11.23
C ASN A 662 5.96 -36.35 10.46
N GLU A 663 6.15 -35.18 9.85
CA GLU A 663 5.15 -34.55 8.96
C GLU A 663 4.89 -35.39 7.70
N ALA A 664 5.92 -36.07 7.19
CA ALA A 664 5.84 -36.97 6.05
C ALA A 664 5.36 -38.40 6.39
N ASP A 665 5.18 -38.74 7.67
CA ASP A 665 4.98 -40.12 8.14
C ASP A 665 3.78 -40.82 7.47
N GLY A 666 2.71 -40.07 7.19
CA GLY A 666 1.53 -40.56 6.48
C GLY A 666 1.81 -41.09 5.06
N TYR A 667 2.98 -40.79 4.48
CA TYR A 667 3.41 -41.31 3.19
C TYR A 667 4.28 -42.56 3.29
N PHE A 668 4.67 -42.99 4.50
CA PHE A 668 5.47 -44.18 4.74
C PHE A 668 4.64 -45.31 5.38
N SER A 669 5.00 -46.55 5.07
CA SER A 669 4.42 -47.74 5.67
C SER A 669 5.51 -48.78 5.93
N ASN A 670 5.68 -49.16 7.19
CA ASN A 670 6.67 -50.15 7.63
C ASN A 670 8.11 -49.83 7.16
N GLY A 671 8.50 -48.56 7.17
CA GLY A 671 9.83 -48.08 6.79
C GLY A 671 10.04 -47.82 5.29
N PHE A 672 9.05 -48.03 4.43
CA PHE A 672 9.12 -47.78 2.99
C PHE A 672 8.06 -46.76 2.57
N VAL A 673 8.35 -45.91 1.60
CA VAL A 673 7.34 -44.98 1.07
C VAL A 673 6.22 -45.73 0.35
N ALA A 674 4.99 -45.24 0.45
CA ALA A 674 3.88 -45.73 -0.35
C ALA A 674 4.07 -45.28 -1.81
N THR A 675 4.20 -46.24 -2.73
CA THR A 675 4.47 -45.99 -4.15
C THR A 675 3.47 -45.02 -4.79
N THR A 676 2.20 -45.03 -4.34
CA THR A 676 1.11 -44.17 -4.82
C THR A 676 1.12 -42.74 -4.29
N SER A 677 2.03 -42.38 -3.37
CA SER A 677 2.08 -41.05 -2.75
C SER A 677 2.86 -40.01 -3.59
N GLY A 678 3.20 -40.33 -4.84
CA GLY A 678 4.03 -39.48 -5.70
C GLY A 678 3.51 -38.04 -5.84
N GLU A 679 2.24 -37.85 -6.15
CA GLU A 679 1.63 -36.51 -6.28
C GLU A 679 1.70 -35.69 -4.98
N ASN A 680 1.46 -36.34 -3.84
CA ASN A 680 1.54 -35.70 -2.53
C ASN A 680 2.99 -35.28 -2.22
N LEU A 681 3.97 -36.12 -2.55
CA LEU A 681 5.39 -35.87 -2.31
C LEU A 681 6.02 -34.87 -3.29
N ILE A 682 5.37 -34.57 -4.42
CA ILE A 682 5.70 -33.41 -5.27
C ILE A 682 5.21 -32.11 -4.62
N SER A 683 4.09 -32.15 -3.90
CA SER A 683 3.48 -30.99 -3.22
C SER A 683 4.06 -30.76 -1.81
N PHE A 684 4.63 -31.79 -1.20
CA PHE A 684 5.38 -31.72 0.05
C PHE A 684 6.77 -31.12 -0.17
N THR A 685 7.24 -30.28 0.74
CA THR A 685 8.61 -29.76 0.74
C THR A 685 9.38 -30.42 1.88
N ALA A 686 10.48 -31.11 1.55
CA ALA A 686 11.34 -31.72 2.55
C ALA A 686 12.32 -30.70 3.18
N SER A 687 13.03 -31.10 4.25
CA SER A 687 14.11 -30.29 4.82
C SER A 687 15.17 -29.91 3.77
N TYR A 688 15.46 -30.83 2.86
CA TYR A 688 16.14 -30.55 1.59
C TYR A 688 15.35 -31.26 0.50
N ASP A 689 14.89 -30.53 -0.51
CA ASP A 689 14.18 -31.11 -1.65
C ASP A 689 14.80 -30.64 -2.98
N LEU A 690 15.42 -31.55 -3.72
CA LEU A 690 15.91 -31.24 -5.05
C LEU A 690 14.75 -31.29 -6.03
N LEU A 691 14.46 -30.15 -6.67
CA LEU A 691 13.34 -30.05 -7.60
C LEU A 691 13.71 -29.25 -8.86
N PRO A 692 13.19 -29.63 -10.03
CA PRO A 692 13.24 -28.81 -11.23
C PRO A 692 12.18 -27.71 -11.16
N THR A 693 12.56 -26.50 -11.56
CA THR A 693 11.68 -25.35 -11.58
C THR A 693 11.93 -24.53 -12.84
N GLU A 694 10.98 -23.65 -13.14
CA GLU A 694 11.06 -22.72 -14.26
C GLU A 694 10.57 -21.35 -13.80
N ALA A 695 11.41 -20.34 -13.98
CA ALA A 695 11.09 -18.96 -13.65
C ALA A 695 11.76 -18.05 -14.67
N TYR A 696 11.06 -16.98 -15.08
CA TYR A 696 11.55 -16.00 -16.04
C TYR A 696 12.10 -16.67 -17.33
N ASP A 697 11.29 -17.58 -17.89
CA ASP A 697 11.60 -18.38 -19.10
C ASP A 697 12.90 -19.19 -19.03
N THR A 698 13.39 -19.49 -17.82
CA THR A 698 14.60 -20.27 -17.59
C THR A 698 14.27 -21.51 -16.77
N PHE A 699 14.59 -22.69 -17.29
CA PHE A 699 14.48 -23.98 -16.61
C PHE A 699 15.78 -24.31 -15.87
N PHE A 700 15.70 -24.74 -14.61
CA PHE A 700 16.88 -25.07 -13.81
C PHE A 700 16.52 -25.99 -12.63
N LEU A 701 17.55 -26.55 -11.99
CA LEU A 701 17.40 -27.19 -10.68
C LEU A 701 17.54 -26.16 -9.55
N ASP A 702 16.69 -26.29 -8.55
CA ASP A 702 16.78 -25.53 -7.31
C ASP A 702 16.50 -26.45 -6.10
N ILE A 703 16.54 -25.85 -4.92
CA ILE A 703 16.39 -26.55 -3.65
C ILE A 703 15.18 -25.98 -2.90
N GLY A 704 14.24 -26.85 -2.58
CA GLY A 704 13.19 -26.62 -1.62
C GLY A 704 13.66 -26.86 -0.18
N VAL A 705 13.19 -26.05 0.75
CA VAL A 705 13.51 -26.14 2.18
C VAL A 705 12.23 -25.92 2.99
N ALA A 706 11.91 -26.91 3.82
CA ALA A 706 10.99 -26.75 4.95
C ALA A 706 11.78 -26.59 6.25
N GLY A 707 11.51 -25.53 7.02
CA GLY A 707 12.21 -25.23 8.27
C GLY A 707 11.25 -24.75 9.35
N TYR A 708 11.68 -24.84 10.60
CA TYR A 708 10.85 -24.51 11.74
C TYR A 708 11.64 -23.76 12.81
N TRP A 709 11.01 -22.75 13.42
CA TRP A 709 11.55 -22.05 14.59
C TRP A 709 10.45 -21.78 15.62
N GLU A 710 10.78 -21.93 16.90
CA GLU A 710 9.91 -21.58 18.03
C GLU A 710 10.70 -20.96 19.18
N ASP A 711 10.06 -20.07 19.91
CA ASP A 711 10.49 -19.62 21.23
C ASP A 711 9.24 -19.24 22.04
N TYR A 712 9.38 -19.04 23.35
CA TYR A 712 8.26 -18.74 24.23
C TYR A 712 8.60 -17.67 25.26
N MET A 713 7.56 -16.99 25.75
CA MET A 713 7.66 -16.07 26.88
C MET A 713 6.47 -16.26 27.83
N PRO A 714 6.70 -16.33 29.16
CA PRO A 714 5.62 -16.26 30.14
C PRO A 714 4.76 -15.01 29.95
N LEU A 715 3.44 -15.13 30.01
CA LEU A 715 2.54 -13.98 29.90
C LEU A 715 2.75 -12.98 31.04
N SER A 716 3.21 -13.44 32.20
CA SER A 716 3.60 -12.58 33.32
C SER A 716 4.70 -11.59 32.96
N TYR A 717 5.61 -11.89 32.02
CA TYR A 717 6.59 -10.90 31.54
C TYR A 717 5.92 -9.64 30.96
N PHE A 718 4.76 -9.83 30.33
CA PHE A 718 4.01 -8.78 29.66
C PHE A 718 3.07 -8.00 30.58
N ALA A 719 2.96 -8.40 31.85
CA ALA A 719 2.04 -7.84 32.82
C ALA A 719 2.69 -6.79 33.74
N GLN A 720 1.88 -5.89 34.30
CA GLN A 720 2.30 -4.97 35.36
C GLN A 720 1.25 -4.83 36.46
N TYR A 721 1.63 -4.17 37.55
CA TYR A 721 0.66 -3.79 38.57
C TYR A 721 -0.21 -2.63 38.09
N VAL A 722 -1.52 -2.84 38.08
CA VAL A 722 -2.55 -1.86 37.75
C VAL A 722 -3.48 -1.65 38.94
N GLN A 723 -4.22 -0.54 38.97
CA GLN A 723 -5.18 -0.24 40.02
C GLN A 723 -6.60 -0.65 39.62
N ASN A 724 -7.32 -1.28 40.53
CA ASN A 724 -8.76 -1.54 40.36
C ASN A 724 -9.61 -0.30 40.71
N ASP A 725 -10.93 -0.40 40.53
CA ASP A 725 -11.92 0.65 40.86
C ASP A 725 -11.79 1.22 42.30
N LEU A 726 -11.25 0.43 43.23
CA LEU A 726 -11.06 0.83 44.64
C LEU A 726 -9.66 1.40 44.92
N GLY A 727 -8.77 1.47 43.91
CA GLY A 727 -7.39 1.93 44.03
C GLY A 727 -6.42 0.88 44.56
N ASN A 728 -6.82 -0.38 44.70
CA ASN A 728 -5.93 -1.46 45.11
C ASN A 728 -5.11 -1.95 43.92
N SER A 729 -3.81 -2.13 44.11
CA SER A 729 -2.93 -2.68 43.08
C SER A 729 -3.12 -4.19 42.93
N PHE A 730 -3.23 -4.65 41.69
CA PHE A 730 -3.21 -6.07 41.31
C PHE A 730 -2.43 -6.25 40.00
N TYR A 731 -1.97 -7.46 39.72
CA TYR A 731 -1.14 -7.74 38.55
C TYR A 731 -2.02 -8.13 37.37
N ASP A 732 -1.84 -7.51 36.20
CA ASP A 732 -2.72 -7.75 35.04
C ASP A 732 -2.02 -7.55 33.69
N LEU A 733 -2.64 -8.12 32.66
CA LEU A 733 -2.31 -8.05 31.23
C LEU A 733 -3.61 -7.98 30.43
N ASP A 734 -3.78 -6.95 29.60
CA ASP A 734 -5.02 -6.78 28.81
C ASP A 734 -4.89 -7.31 27.39
N PHE A 735 -3.86 -6.91 26.65
CA PHE A 735 -3.61 -7.42 25.30
C PHE A 735 -2.15 -7.36 24.89
N LEU A 736 -1.81 -8.13 23.86
CA LEU A 736 -0.54 -8.14 23.15
C LEU A 736 -0.74 -7.66 21.71
N GLN A 737 0.24 -6.95 21.17
CA GLN A 737 0.37 -6.63 19.75
C GLN A 737 1.55 -7.43 19.19
N PHE A 738 1.29 -8.30 18.22
CA PHE A 738 2.27 -9.10 17.48
C PHE A 738 2.60 -8.43 16.14
N ASN A 739 3.89 -8.26 15.88
CA ASN A 739 4.41 -7.71 14.63
C ASN A 739 5.54 -8.59 14.08
N ILE A 740 5.60 -8.73 12.76
CA ILE A 740 6.62 -9.55 12.08
C ILE A 740 7.08 -8.84 10.81
N GLY A 741 8.37 -8.97 10.49
CA GLY A 741 8.99 -8.45 9.27
C GLY A 741 8.67 -9.28 8.02
N TYR A 742 7.42 -9.69 7.83
CA TYR A 742 6.93 -10.45 6.67
C TYR A 742 5.61 -9.82 6.18
N PRO A 743 5.38 -9.70 4.86
CA PRO A 743 4.22 -9.00 4.37
C PRO A 743 2.94 -9.76 4.72
N LYS A 744 1.96 -9.05 5.30
CA LYS A 744 0.60 -9.58 5.46
C LYS A 744 -0.04 -9.74 4.07
N PRO A 745 -0.69 -10.88 3.76
CA PRO A 745 -1.39 -11.06 2.49
C PRO A 745 -2.46 -9.99 2.27
N SER A 746 -2.71 -9.63 1.01
CA SER A 746 -3.88 -8.82 0.63
C SER A 746 -5.06 -9.70 0.21
N THR A 747 -4.79 -10.94 -0.18
CA THR A 747 -5.78 -11.92 -0.60
C THR A 747 -6.54 -12.40 0.62
N LEU A 748 -7.87 -12.32 0.52
CA LEU A 748 -8.79 -12.71 1.56
C LEU A 748 -9.68 -13.82 1.01
N VAL A 749 -9.71 -14.95 1.73
CA VAL A 749 -10.66 -16.03 1.44
C VAL A 749 -11.98 -15.67 2.11
N GLU A 750 -13.05 -15.63 1.32
CA GLU A 750 -14.39 -15.44 1.85
C GLU A 750 -14.91 -16.76 2.47
N GLN A 751 -15.31 -16.69 3.73
CA GLN A 751 -16.10 -17.72 4.38
C GLN A 751 -17.50 -17.18 4.63
N ALA A 752 -18.52 -18.00 4.38
CA ALA A 752 -19.90 -17.60 4.62
C ALA A 752 -20.66 -18.75 5.27
N SER A 753 -21.36 -18.43 6.36
CA SER A 753 -22.40 -19.30 6.90
C SER A 753 -23.75 -18.60 6.78
N THR A 754 -24.81 -19.36 6.46
CA THR A 754 -26.16 -18.81 6.33
C THR A 754 -27.06 -19.44 7.37
N SER A 755 -27.95 -18.64 7.93
CA SER A 755 -28.95 -19.10 8.89
C SER A 755 -30.27 -18.35 8.65
N THR A 756 -31.29 -18.62 9.46
CA THR A 756 -32.58 -17.93 9.33
C THR A 756 -32.82 -17.04 10.53
N TRP A 757 -33.45 -15.88 10.29
CA TRP A 757 -33.91 -15.03 11.38
C TRP A 757 -35.07 -15.66 12.12
N THR A 758 -34.99 -15.66 13.45
CA THR A 758 -36.18 -15.64 14.28
C THR A 758 -36.58 -14.19 14.53
N TYR A 759 -37.88 -13.91 14.68
CA TYR A 759 -38.33 -12.56 15.06
C TYR A 759 -37.69 -12.12 16.39
N GLN A 760 -37.47 -13.05 17.31
CA GLN A 760 -36.84 -12.77 18.59
C GLN A 760 -35.36 -12.39 18.41
N SER A 761 -34.59 -13.16 17.63
CA SER A 761 -33.18 -12.82 17.37
C SER A 761 -33.01 -11.50 16.63
N LEU A 762 -33.88 -11.19 15.65
CA LEU A 762 -33.80 -9.91 14.94
C LEU A 762 -34.12 -8.73 15.86
N LYS A 763 -35.06 -8.93 16.79
CA LYS A 763 -35.41 -7.96 17.82
C LYS A 763 -34.28 -7.76 18.85
N ASP A 764 -33.68 -8.84 19.30
CA ASP A 764 -32.61 -8.80 20.30
C ASP A 764 -31.32 -8.20 19.72
N ASP A 765 -30.98 -8.52 18.47
CA ASP A 765 -29.76 -8.06 17.81
C ASP A 765 -29.87 -6.58 17.35
N TYR A 766 -31.06 -6.12 16.93
CA TYR A 766 -31.22 -4.80 16.27
C TYR A 766 -32.36 -3.91 16.76
N GLU A 767 -33.24 -4.35 17.66
CA GLU A 767 -34.31 -3.50 18.23
C GLU A 767 -34.06 -3.15 19.70
N PHE A 768 -33.41 -4.03 20.46
CA PHE A 768 -33.19 -3.87 21.89
C PHE A 768 -31.69 -3.67 22.22
N PRO A 769 -31.33 -2.75 23.14
CA PRO A 769 -32.16 -1.80 23.88
C PRO A 769 -32.58 -0.55 23.08
N VAL A 770 -31.99 -0.33 21.90
CA VAL A 770 -32.26 0.80 21.02
C VAL A 770 -32.43 0.29 19.59
N GLN A 771 -33.50 0.74 18.92
CA GLN A 771 -33.80 0.34 17.55
C GLN A 771 -32.78 0.93 16.57
N ARG A 772 -32.14 0.04 15.80
CA ARG A 772 -31.17 0.41 14.75
C ARG A 772 -31.89 1.03 13.55
N THR A 773 -31.27 2.05 12.96
CA THR A 773 -31.73 2.64 11.70
C THR A 773 -31.28 1.81 10.51
N TYR A 774 -31.95 1.97 9.36
CA TYR A 774 -31.53 1.32 8.12
C TYR A 774 -30.05 1.63 7.78
N GLY A 775 -29.65 2.91 7.89
CA GLY A 775 -28.27 3.32 7.61
C GLY A 775 -27.24 2.69 8.57
N GLN A 776 -27.63 2.33 9.80
CA GLN A 776 -26.72 1.60 10.70
C GLN A 776 -26.57 0.13 10.28
N LEU A 777 -27.62 -0.48 9.73
CA LEU A 777 -27.57 -1.87 9.24
C LEU A 777 -26.87 -2.00 7.88
N ASP A 778 -26.90 -0.94 7.07
CA ASP A 778 -26.22 -0.83 5.78
C ASP A 778 -24.71 -0.55 5.92
N ASN A 779 -24.24 -0.32 7.15
CA ASN A 779 -22.82 -0.15 7.42
C ASN A 779 -22.11 -1.51 7.47
N TYR A 780 -21.40 -1.86 6.40
CA TYR A 780 -20.66 -3.13 6.33
C TYR A 780 -19.58 -3.25 7.43
N LEU A 781 -19.02 -2.14 7.95
CA LEU A 781 -18.06 -2.17 9.07
C LEU A 781 -18.69 -2.62 10.40
N PHE A 782 -20.02 -2.56 10.50
CA PHE A 782 -20.78 -3.01 11.65
C PHE A 782 -21.42 -4.39 11.42
N THR A 783 -22.06 -4.58 10.26
CA THR A 783 -22.85 -5.80 9.99
C THR A 783 -22.08 -6.90 9.24
N GLY A 784 -21.02 -6.55 8.52
CA GLY A 784 -20.34 -7.44 7.59
C GLY A 784 -21.15 -7.75 6.30
N TRP A 785 -22.31 -7.11 6.11
CA TRP A 785 -23.16 -7.34 4.93
C TRP A 785 -22.92 -6.31 3.84
N GLU A 786 -22.82 -6.81 2.60
CA GLU A 786 -22.66 -5.99 1.39
C GLU A 786 -24.01 -5.71 0.71
N ASN A 787 -25.05 -6.50 0.99
CA ASN A 787 -26.38 -6.31 0.36
C ASN A 787 -27.53 -6.95 1.15
N TYR A 788 -28.77 -6.57 0.77
CA TYR A 788 -30.01 -7.06 1.39
C TYR A 788 -30.17 -8.59 1.36
N SER A 789 -29.66 -9.28 0.34
CA SER A 789 -29.76 -10.75 0.23
C SER A 789 -29.00 -11.43 1.38
N GLN A 790 -27.82 -10.89 1.72
CA GLN A 790 -27.01 -11.37 2.84
C GLN A 790 -27.69 -11.10 4.19
N MET A 791 -28.30 -9.91 4.35
CA MET A 791 -29.11 -9.63 5.54
C MET A 791 -30.25 -10.64 5.67
N LEU A 792 -31.02 -10.89 4.61
CA LEU A 792 -32.16 -11.82 4.64
C LEU A 792 -31.74 -13.23 5.08
N GLY A 793 -30.57 -13.70 4.62
CA GLY A 793 -30.02 -15.02 4.91
C GLY A 793 -29.21 -15.12 6.21
N LYS A 794 -29.25 -14.07 7.08
CA LYS A 794 -28.38 -13.92 8.25
C LYS A 794 -26.96 -14.42 7.93
N THR A 795 -26.43 -13.94 6.80
CA THR A 795 -25.17 -14.44 6.28
C THR A 795 -24.05 -13.89 7.14
N GLU A 796 -23.41 -14.72 7.93
CA GLU A 796 -22.17 -14.34 8.61
C GLU A 796 -21.04 -14.58 7.61
N LYS A 797 -20.64 -13.49 6.94
CA LYS A 797 -19.41 -13.46 6.17
C LYS A 797 -18.26 -13.08 7.08
N TYR A 798 -17.20 -13.86 7.05
CA TYR A 798 -15.92 -13.45 7.59
C TYR A 798 -14.84 -13.77 6.58
N TYR A 799 -13.79 -12.98 6.64
CA TYR A 799 -12.68 -13.11 5.73
C TYR A 799 -11.47 -13.60 6.50
N GLU A 800 -10.67 -14.44 5.86
CA GLU A 800 -9.43 -14.96 6.42
C GLU A 800 -8.28 -14.60 5.48
N TYR A 801 -7.13 -14.27 6.03
CA TYR A 801 -5.92 -14.05 5.24
C TYR A 801 -5.51 -15.36 4.60
N ASP A 802 -5.34 -15.35 3.27
CA ASP A 802 -4.79 -16.49 2.55
C ASP A 802 -3.27 -16.49 2.67
N THR A 803 -2.75 -17.44 3.42
CA THR A 803 -1.32 -17.63 3.68
C THR A 803 -0.80 -18.94 3.08
N GLU A 804 -1.58 -19.67 2.28
CA GLU A 804 -1.21 -21.01 1.79
C GLU A 804 0.10 -20.98 0.98
N ASP A 805 0.26 -19.97 0.13
CA ASP A 805 1.46 -19.74 -0.69
C ASP A 805 2.54 -18.90 0.02
N ALA A 806 2.33 -18.52 1.29
CA ALA A 806 3.31 -17.72 2.02
C ALA A 806 4.54 -18.57 2.39
N SER A 807 5.72 -18.08 2.04
CA SER A 807 6.97 -18.77 2.35
C SER A 807 7.31 -18.80 3.85
N ILE A 808 6.71 -17.88 4.63
CA ILE A 808 6.76 -17.88 6.10
C ILE A 808 5.33 -17.77 6.61
N ARG A 809 4.93 -18.71 7.47
CA ARG A 809 3.68 -18.65 8.24
C ARG A 809 4.00 -18.52 9.71
N SER A 810 3.31 -17.62 10.39
CA SER A 810 3.50 -17.34 11.81
C SER A 810 2.28 -17.73 12.61
N PHE A 811 2.50 -18.30 13.79
CA PHE A 811 1.43 -18.76 14.66
C PHE A 811 1.76 -18.53 16.13
N ILE A 812 0.74 -18.57 16.96
CA ILE A 812 0.86 -18.58 18.42
C ILE A 812 0.06 -19.73 19.04
N THR A 813 0.54 -20.22 20.16
CA THR A 813 -0.22 -21.06 21.11
C THR A 813 -0.11 -20.47 22.51
N LEU A 814 -1.11 -20.73 23.35
CA LEU A 814 -1.01 -20.51 24.79
C LEU A 814 -0.83 -21.87 25.46
N GLN A 815 0.21 -22.00 26.27
CA GLN A 815 0.56 -23.26 26.94
C GLN A 815 0.82 -23.04 28.42
N TYR A 816 0.52 -24.03 29.24
CA TYR A 816 0.84 -23.98 30.66
C TYR A 816 2.36 -24.06 30.89
N ILE A 817 2.86 -23.21 31.78
CA ILE A 817 4.27 -23.18 32.16
C ILE A 817 4.65 -24.44 32.94
N GLU A 818 3.72 -25.00 33.74
CA GLU A 818 3.96 -26.25 34.48
C GLU A 818 4.25 -27.45 33.57
N ASP A 819 3.69 -27.45 32.35
CA ASP A 819 3.93 -28.46 31.33
C ASP A 819 5.22 -28.19 30.52
N GLY A 820 5.89 -27.06 30.77
CA GLY A 820 7.16 -26.67 30.15
C GLY A 820 7.03 -25.90 28.83
N ALA A 821 5.81 -25.54 28.41
CA ALA A 821 5.52 -24.78 27.18
C ALA A 821 6.24 -25.32 25.93
N ASN A 822 6.25 -26.65 25.77
CA ASN A 822 6.97 -27.37 24.73
C ASN A 822 6.11 -28.45 24.06
N ALA A 823 4.78 -28.30 24.09
CA ALA A 823 3.86 -29.26 23.52
C ALA A 823 4.15 -29.50 22.02
N PRO A 824 4.11 -30.76 21.54
CA PRO A 824 4.33 -31.09 20.14
C PRO A 824 3.38 -30.36 19.20
N ARG A 825 3.88 -29.94 18.03
CA ARG A 825 3.07 -29.28 16.99
C ARG A 825 1.87 -30.11 16.52
N SER A 826 2.00 -31.44 16.54
CA SER A 826 0.95 -32.39 16.17
C SER A 826 -0.30 -32.32 17.06
N ASP A 827 -0.17 -31.74 18.26
CA ASP A 827 -1.24 -31.73 19.25
C ASP A 827 -2.22 -30.57 19.01
N PHE A 828 -1.91 -29.67 18.06
CA PHE A 828 -2.70 -28.47 17.79
C PHE A 828 -3.43 -28.53 16.45
N THR A 829 -4.69 -28.11 16.46
CA THR A 829 -5.44 -27.79 15.23
C THR A 829 -5.17 -26.35 14.82
N ILE A 830 -4.88 -26.13 13.53
CA ILE A 830 -4.61 -24.79 12.99
C ILE A 830 -5.94 -24.02 12.88
N ARG A 831 -5.90 -22.76 13.31
CA ARG A 831 -6.94 -21.78 13.03
C ARG A 831 -6.34 -20.62 12.24
N THR A 832 -6.91 -20.37 11.08
CA THR A 832 -6.50 -19.32 10.13
C THR A 832 -6.71 -17.91 10.70
N ALA A 833 -5.94 -16.96 10.20
CA ALA A 833 -5.95 -15.59 10.67
C ALA A 833 -7.16 -14.83 10.08
N ARG A 834 -8.06 -14.34 10.95
CA ARG A 834 -9.22 -13.53 10.52
C ARG A 834 -8.80 -12.14 10.06
N GLU A 835 -9.57 -11.57 9.13
CA GLU A 835 -9.51 -10.16 8.74
C GLU A 835 -9.65 -9.27 9.98
N GLY A 836 -8.94 -8.14 9.99
CA GLY A 836 -8.82 -7.29 11.16
C GLY A 836 -7.74 -7.74 12.15
N SER A 837 -7.23 -8.98 12.03
CA SER A 837 -6.10 -9.50 12.81
C SER A 837 -6.29 -9.32 14.33
N ILE A 838 -7.45 -9.71 14.85
CA ILE A 838 -7.75 -9.71 16.30
C ILE A 838 -8.08 -11.13 16.73
N ILE A 839 -7.43 -11.58 17.80
CA ILE A 839 -7.66 -12.88 18.42
C ILE A 839 -8.08 -12.65 19.85
N ASP A 840 -9.31 -13.03 20.18
CA ASP A 840 -9.81 -13.07 21.54
C ASP A 840 -9.87 -14.52 22.01
N ILE A 841 -8.95 -14.91 22.88
CA ILE A 841 -8.81 -16.32 23.26
C ILE A 841 -10.06 -16.84 23.99
N ASP A 842 -10.78 -15.97 24.69
CA ASP A 842 -12.02 -16.34 25.39
C ASP A 842 -13.17 -16.71 24.43
N GLU A 843 -13.09 -16.34 23.15
CA GLU A 843 -14.02 -16.79 22.11
C GLU A 843 -13.74 -18.23 21.63
N HIS A 844 -12.68 -18.88 22.13
CA HIS A 844 -12.22 -20.20 21.68
C HIS A 844 -12.12 -21.18 22.84
N THR A 845 -13.18 -21.96 23.08
CA THR A 845 -13.22 -22.93 24.18
C THR A 845 -12.16 -24.04 24.10
N ASN A 846 -11.62 -24.30 22.91
CA ASN A 846 -10.58 -25.29 22.63
C ASN A 846 -9.19 -24.66 22.43
N TRP A 847 -8.94 -23.47 22.99
CA TRP A 847 -7.66 -22.75 22.81
C TRP A 847 -6.42 -23.57 23.19
N GLN A 848 -6.54 -24.50 24.16
CA GLN A 848 -5.45 -25.37 24.62
C GLN A 848 -4.91 -26.32 23.54
N SER A 849 -5.75 -26.67 22.56
CA SER A 849 -5.39 -27.54 21.43
C SER A 849 -5.46 -26.78 20.11
N THR A 850 -5.38 -25.45 20.13
CA THR A 850 -5.48 -24.60 18.93
C THR A 850 -4.20 -23.80 18.73
N LYS A 851 -3.65 -23.87 17.51
CA LYS A 851 -2.55 -23.04 17.03
C LYS A 851 -3.14 -21.95 16.16
N PHE A 852 -3.12 -20.72 16.65
CA PHE A 852 -3.71 -19.56 15.98
C PHE A 852 -2.71 -18.95 15.02
N GLU A 853 -3.06 -18.86 13.76
CA GLU A 853 -2.27 -18.14 12.77
C GLU A 853 -2.34 -16.64 13.01
N VAL A 854 -1.19 -15.98 12.96
CA VAL A 854 -1.03 -14.55 13.18
C VAL A 854 -0.30 -13.94 12.00
N VAL A 855 -0.65 -12.71 11.65
CA VAL A 855 0.02 -11.90 10.62
C VAL A 855 0.59 -10.64 11.25
N ASP A 856 1.37 -9.88 10.51
CA ASP A 856 1.87 -8.59 11.00
C ASP A 856 0.73 -7.66 11.45
N ASN A 857 0.91 -7.05 12.62
CA ASN A 857 -0.04 -6.18 13.30
C ASN A 857 -1.31 -6.89 13.83
N THR A 858 -1.13 -8.05 14.46
CA THR A 858 -2.20 -8.83 15.12
C THR A 858 -2.35 -8.44 16.59
N LEU A 859 -3.58 -8.22 17.06
CA LEU A 859 -3.92 -8.00 18.47
C LEU A 859 -4.38 -9.31 19.10
N ILE A 860 -3.86 -9.64 20.28
CA ILE A 860 -4.15 -10.88 21.01
C ILE A 860 -4.65 -10.51 22.40
N TYR A 861 -5.88 -10.87 22.73
CA TYR A 861 -6.44 -10.79 24.07
C TYR A 861 -6.28 -12.15 24.75
N PRO A 862 -5.39 -12.29 25.75
CA PRO A 862 -5.23 -13.53 26.49
C PRO A 862 -6.52 -13.93 27.21
N THR A 863 -6.67 -15.22 27.49
CA THR A 863 -7.84 -15.71 28.22
C THR A 863 -7.89 -15.13 29.62
N LYS A 864 -9.08 -14.69 30.05
CA LYS A 864 -9.33 -14.31 31.45
C LYS A 864 -9.90 -15.47 32.28
N THR A 865 -10.12 -16.65 31.66
CA THR A 865 -10.63 -17.85 32.35
C THR A 865 -9.57 -18.64 33.12
N SER A 866 -8.29 -18.45 32.77
CA SER A 866 -7.13 -19.07 33.42
C SER A 866 -6.19 -17.98 33.93
N ASP A 867 -5.42 -18.26 34.98
CA ASP A 867 -4.43 -17.31 35.48
C ASP A 867 -3.30 -17.15 34.47
N PHE A 868 -3.10 -15.94 33.95
CA PHE A 868 -2.04 -15.67 32.99
C PHE A 868 -0.63 -15.90 33.58
N ASN A 869 -0.48 -15.91 34.91
CA ASN A 869 0.80 -16.23 35.55
C ASN A 869 1.24 -17.67 35.31
N ASP A 870 0.29 -18.57 35.02
CA ASP A 870 0.56 -19.98 34.74
C ASP A 870 0.72 -20.27 33.25
N LEU A 871 0.60 -19.25 32.40
CA LEU A 871 0.57 -19.38 30.94
C LEU A 871 1.78 -18.72 30.27
N ALA A 872 2.25 -19.34 29.20
CA ALA A 872 3.20 -18.78 28.26
C ALA A 872 2.57 -18.62 26.88
N VAL A 873 2.98 -17.57 26.17
CA VAL A 873 2.78 -17.47 24.73
C VAL A 873 3.96 -18.11 24.03
N VAL A 874 3.68 -19.10 23.18
CA VAL A 874 4.67 -19.75 22.31
C VAL A 874 4.41 -19.25 20.90
N TYR A 875 5.44 -18.76 20.23
CA TYR A 875 5.35 -18.25 18.86
C TYR A 875 6.14 -19.18 17.93
N HIS A 876 5.52 -19.53 16.82
CA HIS A 876 5.95 -20.55 15.88
C HIS A 876 6.11 -19.93 14.49
N LEU A 877 7.24 -20.20 13.84
CA LEU A 877 7.52 -19.78 12.46
C LEU A 877 7.77 -21.00 11.59
N ASP A 878 6.92 -21.18 10.59
CA ASP A 878 6.99 -22.28 9.63
C ASP A 878 7.52 -21.71 8.31
N PHE A 879 8.68 -22.18 7.86
CA PHE A 879 9.29 -21.80 6.58
C PHE A 879 9.00 -22.89 5.55
N ASN A 880 8.47 -22.52 4.39
CA ASN A 880 8.30 -23.41 3.24
C ASN A 880 8.73 -22.67 1.97
N VAL A 881 9.99 -22.87 1.57
CA VAL A 881 10.62 -22.11 0.49
C VAL A 881 11.00 -23.05 -0.64
N ARG A 882 10.39 -22.89 -1.82
CA ARG A 882 10.72 -23.66 -3.03
C ARG A 882 11.66 -22.84 -3.92
N GLY A 883 12.96 -22.87 -3.62
CA GLY A 883 14.00 -22.22 -4.44
C GLY A 883 14.96 -21.32 -3.67
N ILE A 884 15.73 -21.88 -2.73
CA ILE A 884 16.60 -21.09 -1.86
C ILE A 884 17.82 -20.47 -2.56
N LEU A 885 18.26 -21.02 -3.71
CA LEU A 885 19.45 -20.53 -4.40
C LEU A 885 19.22 -19.16 -5.03
N ARG A 886 17.97 -18.90 -5.45
CA ARG A 886 17.60 -17.68 -6.17
C ARG A 886 16.66 -16.78 -5.38
N LYS A 887 15.89 -17.34 -4.44
CA LYS A 887 14.97 -16.61 -3.53
C LYS A 887 15.32 -16.87 -2.05
N PRO A 888 16.52 -16.49 -1.58
CA PRO A 888 16.90 -16.70 -0.18
C PRO A 888 16.06 -15.82 0.76
N ILE A 889 15.40 -16.44 1.73
CA ILE A 889 14.61 -15.73 2.73
C ILE A 889 15.48 -15.32 3.91
N ARG A 890 15.27 -14.09 4.39
CA ARG A 890 15.90 -13.58 5.61
C ARG A 890 14.93 -12.77 6.45
N LEU A 891 14.37 -13.39 7.48
CA LEU A 891 13.53 -12.71 8.46
C LEU A 891 14.40 -12.00 9.50
N ARG A 892 14.17 -10.70 9.69
CA ARG A 892 14.98 -9.87 10.60
C ARG A 892 14.24 -9.39 11.84
N ARG A 893 12.90 -9.34 11.82
CA ARG A 893 12.11 -8.70 12.89
C ARG A 893 10.93 -9.55 13.32
N LEU A 894 10.77 -9.72 14.64
CA LEU A 894 9.56 -10.19 15.31
C LEU A 894 9.44 -9.43 16.64
N GLU A 895 8.26 -8.91 16.93
CA GLU A 895 8.04 -8.05 18.09
C GLU A 895 6.72 -8.37 18.77
N LEU A 896 6.78 -8.47 20.10
CA LEU A 896 5.63 -8.55 20.98
C LEU A 896 5.64 -7.35 21.91
N ALA A 897 4.49 -6.72 22.08
CA ALA A 897 4.33 -5.63 23.02
C ALA A 897 2.98 -5.69 23.72
N SER A 898 2.95 -5.25 24.97
CA SER A 898 1.77 -5.40 25.80
C SER A 898 1.21 -4.10 26.37
N GLN A 899 -0.07 -4.17 26.70
CA GLN A 899 -0.79 -3.15 27.44
C GLN A 899 -1.46 -3.78 28.66
N ALA A 900 -1.39 -3.06 29.77
CA ALA A 900 -2.04 -3.38 31.03
C ALA A 900 -2.59 -2.08 31.63
N LEU A 901 -3.91 -2.05 31.72
CA LEU A 901 -4.75 -0.88 31.89
C LEU A 901 -5.25 -0.78 33.33
N ASN A 902 -5.24 0.42 33.90
CA ASN A 902 -5.91 0.73 35.15
C ASN A 902 -7.44 0.79 34.96
N ASP A 903 -8.17 0.42 36.00
CA ASP A 903 -9.63 0.39 36.05
C ASP A 903 -10.22 1.72 36.55
N ASN A 904 -9.42 2.50 37.29
CA ASN A 904 -9.85 3.73 37.95
C ASN A 904 -9.31 5.03 37.31
N SER A 905 -8.51 4.92 36.24
CA SER A 905 -7.87 6.07 35.59
C SER A 905 -7.66 5.85 34.10
N PHE A 906 -7.48 6.95 33.37
CA PHE A 906 -7.08 6.88 31.97
C PHE A 906 -5.70 6.26 31.81
N ASN A 907 -5.49 5.57 30.68
CA ASN A 907 -4.25 4.88 30.33
C ASN A 907 -3.65 5.56 29.09
N PRO A 908 -2.73 6.53 29.25
CA PRO A 908 -2.16 7.26 28.12
C PRO A 908 -1.25 6.38 27.26
N VAL A 909 -1.22 6.69 25.97
CA VAL A 909 -0.20 6.27 25.02
C VAL A 909 0.64 7.50 24.72
N GLY A 910 1.91 7.48 25.12
CA GLY A 910 2.79 8.63 24.93
C GLY A 910 3.13 8.88 23.46
N THR A 911 3.56 10.11 23.16
CA THR A 911 3.97 10.53 21.82
C THR A 911 5.30 11.27 21.86
N ARG A 912 5.99 11.35 20.72
CA ARG A 912 7.36 11.89 20.63
C ARG A 912 7.52 13.31 21.18
N PHE A 913 6.49 14.15 21.05
CA PHE A 913 6.52 15.57 21.42
C PHE A 913 5.70 15.89 22.67
N GLY A 914 5.31 14.87 23.45
CA GLY A 914 4.71 15.05 24.78
C GLY A 914 3.21 15.40 24.79
N ILE A 915 2.49 15.16 23.70
CA ILE A 915 1.01 15.18 23.70
C ILE A 915 0.52 13.75 23.75
N ASP A 916 0.24 13.26 24.96
CA ASP A 916 -0.27 11.90 25.16
C ASP A 916 -1.65 11.71 24.52
N MET A 917 -1.91 10.50 24.07
CA MET A 917 -3.17 10.07 23.48
C MET A 917 -3.89 9.13 24.45
N PHE A 918 -5.21 9.23 24.56
CA PHE A 918 -5.99 8.52 25.57
C PHE A 918 -7.04 7.62 24.90
N PRO A 919 -6.77 6.31 24.75
CA PRO A 919 -7.80 5.33 24.42
C PRO A 919 -8.97 5.43 25.41
N TYR A 920 -10.19 5.43 24.90
CA TYR A 920 -11.38 5.51 25.74
C TYR A 920 -12.52 4.67 25.18
N LYS A 921 -13.37 4.20 26.10
CA LYS A 921 -14.69 3.65 25.82
C LYS A 921 -15.66 4.19 26.87
N ARG A 922 -16.92 4.40 26.50
CA ARG A 922 -17.95 4.91 27.42
C ARG A 922 -19.10 3.95 27.58
N ALA A 923 -19.56 3.82 28.82
CA ALA A 923 -20.82 3.19 29.19
C ALA A 923 -21.81 4.30 29.58
N GLY A 924 -22.64 4.75 28.62
CA GLY A 924 -23.46 5.94 28.79
C GLY A 924 -22.60 7.21 28.89
N ILE A 925 -22.67 7.91 30.03
CA ILE A 925 -21.90 9.13 30.27
C ILE A 925 -20.56 8.88 31.00
N TYR A 926 -20.32 7.66 31.47
CA TYR A 926 -19.13 7.30 32.24
C TYR A 926 -18.06 6.69 31.34
N PHE A 927 -16.80 6.96 31.65
CA PHE A 927 -15.67 6.29 31.04
C PHE A 927 -15.51 4.90 31.65
N ASP A 928 -15.30 3.92 30.79
CA ASP A 928 -14.93 2.56 31.15
C ASP A 928 -13.45 2.40 30.74
N TYR A 929 -12.59 2.31 31.75
CA TYR A 929 -11.14 2.35 31.58
C TYR A 929 -10.53 0.98 31.24
N LYS A 930 -11.31 -0.09 31.40
CA LYS A 930 -10.83 -1.48 31.35
C LYS A 930 -11.43 -2.32 30.24
N SER A 931 -12.64 -1.96 29.78
CA SER A 931 -13.31 -2.67 28.70
C SER A 931 -12.50 -2.66 27.40
N LYS A 932 -12.64 -3.75 26.63
CA LYS A 932 -11.93 -3.95 25.36
C LYS A 932 -12.20 -2.77 24.41
N ASN A 933 -11.12 -2.08 24.04
CA ASN A 933 -11.05 -1.08 22.99
C ASN A 933 -9.86 -1.41 22.09
N PRO A 934 -10.02 -2.29 21.07
CA PRO A 934 -8.89 -2.66 20.23
C PRO A 934 -8.31 -1.46 19.50
N PHE A 935 -6.99 -1.28 19.61
CA PHE A 935 -6.20 -0.33 18.85
C PHE A 935 -4.79 -0.88 18.63
N SER A 936 -4.13 -0.44 17.56
CA SER A 936 -2.73 -0.79 17.28
C SER A 936 -1.91 0.46 17.02
N ILE A 937 -0.63 0.43 17.36
CA ILE A 937 0.32 1.51 17.02
C ILE A 937 1.48 1.01 16.18
N TYR A 938 2.08 1.92 15.43
CA TYR A 938 3.33 1.69 14.73
C TYR A 938 4.43 1.30 15.72
N LYS A 939 5.23 0.29 15.35
CA LYS A 939 6.34 -0.22 16.17
C LYS A 939 7.69 0.42 15.89
N GLY A 940 7.81 1.17 14.79
CA GLY A 940 9.07 1.80 14.40
C GLY A 940 9.21 3.25 14.88
N SER A 941 10.41 3.78 14.70
CA SER A 941 10.71 5.21 14.76
C SER A 941 11.28 5.62 13.41
N THR A 942 10.44 6.26 12.59
CA THR A 942 10.81 6.67 11.22
C THR A 942 10.48 8.14 10.96
N PRO A 943 11.21 8.80 10.03
CA PRO A 943 10.82 10.13 9.56
C PRO A 943 9.39 10.15 8.99
N TYR A 944 8.72 11.30 9.05
CA TYR A 944 7.30 11.43 8.68
C TYR A 944 6.99 11.24 7.19
N LEU A 945 7.99 11.27 6.29
CA LEU A 945 7.83 10.87 4.88
C LEU A 945 8.17 9.40 4.63
N TYR A 946 8.85 8.74 5.58
CA TYR A 946 9.21 7.32 5.53
C TYR A 946 8.12 6.47 6.21
N MET A 947 6.91 6.58 5.69
CA MET A 947 5.75 5.84 6.19
C MET A 947 5.54 4.53 5.42
N ASN A 948 4.95 3.55 6.10
CA ASN A 948 4.37 2.33 5.54
C ASN A 948 2.84 2.32 5.80
N ARG A 949 2.19 1.17 5.61
CA ARG A 949 0.76 0.98 5.91
C ARG A 949 0.38 1.12 7.40
N THR A 950 1.30 0.87 8.33
CA THR A 950 1.06 0.87 9.78
C THR A 950 1.66 2.08 10.51
N SER A 951 2.20 3.08 9.80
CA SER A 951 2.88 4.25 10.37
C SER A 951 1.94 5.25 11.05
N GLY A 952 1.32 4.85 12.15
CA GLY A 952 0.46 5.69 12.97
C GLY A 952 -0.21 4.90 14.09
N ILE A 953 -1.40 5.37 14.47
CA ILE A 953 -2.29 4.71 15.43
C ILE A 953 -3.63 4.45 14.76
N GLN A 954 -4.21 3.28 15.02
CA GLN A 954 -5.45 2.85 14.39
C GLN A 954 -6.40 2.29 15.44
N VAL A 955 -7.67 2.75 15.44
CA VAL A 955 -8.75 2.04 16.14
C VAL A 955 -9.03 0.74 15.37
N ARG A 956 -9.33 -0.36 16.05
CA ARG A 956 -9.53 -1.69 15.46
C ARG A 956 -10.77 -2.38 16.02
N GLY A 957 -11.21 -3.44 15.35
CA GLY A 957 -12.41 -4.23 15.73
C GLY A 957 -13.69 -3.58 15.25
N ASP A 958 -14.84 -4.11 15.68
CA ASP A 958 -16.15 -3.73 15.12
C ASP A 958 -16.53 -2.26 15.38
N TYR A 959 -17.13 -1.62 14.38
CA TYR A 959 -17.53 -0.21 14.43
C TYR A 959 -19.03 -0.08 14.68
N ASP A 960 -19.45 -0.33 15.92
CA ASP A 960 -20.84 -0.09 16.33
C ASP A 960 -21.12 1.42 16.49
N PRO A 961 -22.03 2.03 15.70
CA PRO A 961 -22.35 3.46 15.78
C PRO A 961 -22.99 3.91 17.10
N LEU A 962 -23.45 3.00 17.95
CA LEU A 962 -24.00 3.28 19.29
C LEU A 962 -22.96 3.14 20.40
N VAL A 963 -21.78 2.58 20.12
CA VAL A 963 -20.69 2.43 21.10
C VAL A 963 -19.74 3.61 20.98
N SER A 964 -19.67 4.44 22.01
CA SER A 964 -18.70 5.54 22.07
C SER A 964 -17.34 5.02 22.52
N ARG A 965 -16.44 4.79 21.56
CA ARG A 965 -15.04 4.43 21.79
C ARG A 965 -14.13 5.10 20.78
N GLY A 966 -12.85 5.24 21.14
CA GLY A 966 -11.86 5.87 20.27
C GLY A 966 -10.57 6.19 21.01
N ILE A 967 -9.84 7.16 20.49
CA ILE A 967 -8.57 7.64 21.05
C ILE A 967 -8.59 9.17 21.08
N ALA A 968 -8.48 9.76 22.26
CA ALA A 968 -8.56 11.20 22.46
C ALA A 968 -7.19 11.87 22.45
N VAL A 969 -7.04 12.95 21.68
CA VAL A 969 -5.91 13.88 21.71
C VAL A 969 -6.36 15.15 22.43
N PRO A 970 -5.90 15.44 23.65
CA PRO A 970 -6.38 16.56 24.43
C PRO A 970 -5.85 17.91 23.90
N ILE A 971 -6.70 18.93 23.95
CA ILE A 971 -6.36 20.32 23.61
C ILE A 971 -6.56 21.18 24.86
N ASN A 972 -5.59 22.06 25.13
CA ASN A 972 -5.57 22.94 26.30
C ASN A 972 -5.60 22.17 27.64
N GLN A 973 -4.68 21.22 27.80
CA GLN A 973 -4.56 20.37 29.01
C GLN A 973 -4.47 21.16 30.32
N ASN A 974 -3.82 22.32 30.29
CA ASN A 974 -3.66 23.20 31.46
C ASN A 974 -4.84 24.14 31.68
N THR A 975 -5.91 24.06 30.86
CA THR A 975 -7.06 24.97 30.90
C THR A 975 -6.66 26.44 30.89
N ALA A 976 -5.67 26.79 30.06
CA ALA A 976 -5.22 28.16 29.90
C ALA A 976 -6.35 29.04 29.35
N ASP A 977 -6.31 30.32 29.72
CA ASP A 977 -7.17 31.35 29.13
C ASP A 977 -6.57 31.83 27.79
N ASN A 978 -7.39 32.47 26.96
CA ASN A 978 -7.02 32.93 25.61
C ASN A 978 -6.43 31.82 24.71
N TYR A 979 -7.04 30.62 24.75
CA TYR A 979 -6.63 29.47 23.97
C TYR A 979 -7.63 29.24 22.83
N ARG A 980 -7.21 29.61 21.62
CA ARG A 980 -8.07 29.52 20.42
C ARG A 980 -7.35 28.79 19.30
N ILE A 981 -8.04 27.86 18.65
CA ILE A 981 -7.50 27.06 17.54
C ILE A 981 -8.06 27.57 16.21
N SER A 982 -7.19 27.96 15.28
CA SER A 982 -7.59 28.43 13.94
C SER A 982 -7.51 27.33 12.87
N ALA A 983 -6.68 26.31 13.07
CA ALA A 983 -6.47 25.26 12.08
C ALA A 983 -6.09 23.92 12.70
N LEU A 984 -6.27 22.85 11.92
CA LEU A 984 -5.94 21.48 12.24
C LEU A 984 -5.31 20.80 11.03
N GLN A 985 -4.43 19.83 11.24
CA GLN A 985 -3.88 18.99 10.18
C GLN A 985 -3.66 17.58 10.71
N MET A 986 -4.00 16.56 9.94
CA MET A 986 -3.72 15.17 10.29
C MET A 986 -3.38 14.35 9.04
N TRP A 987 -2.55 13.33 9.24
CA TRP A 987 -2.15 12.39 8.21
C TRP A 987 -2.95 11.11 8.40
N MET A 988 -3.58 10.63 7.34
CA MET A 988 -4.53 9.53 7.46
C MET A 988 -4.48 8.56 6.27
N ARG A 989 -4.76 7.30 6.54
CA ARG A 989 -4.81 6.21 5.56
C ARG A 989 -5.92 5.22 5.91
N TYR A 990 -6.56 4.66 4.91
CA TYR A 990 -7.59 3.63 5.05
C TYR A 990 -7.18 2.36 4.30
N ASP A 991 -7.21 1.22 4.98
CA ASP A 991 -6.71 -0.07 4.47
C ASP A 991 -7.80 -1.17 4.42
N ASP A 992 -9.04 -0.90 4.81
CA ASP A 992 -10.13 -1.88 4.70
C ASP A 992 -10.60 -2.01 3.24
N ARG A 993 -11.28 -3.12 2.93
CA ARG A 993 -11.63 -3.51 1.55
C ARG A 993 -12.47 -2.49 0.78
N GLN A 994 -13.33 -1.72 1.43
CA GLN A 994 -14.18 -0.74 0.76
C GLN A 994 -14.53 0.37 1.75
N PHE A 995 -14.92 1.55 1.30
CA PHE A 995 -15.53 2.52 2.19
C PHE A 995 -17.02 2.20 2.42
N PRO A 996 -17.60 2.52 3.59
CA PRO A 996 -18.99 2.22 3.88
C PRO A 996 -19.92 3.15 3.10
N VAL A 997 -20.98 2.58 2.51
CA VAL A 997 -22.05 3.33 1.81
C VAL A 997 -22.90 4.17 2.76
N SER A 998 -22.92 3.80 4.04
CA SER A 998 -23.51 4.59 5.11
C SER A 998 -22.48 5.52 5.76
N PRO A 999 -22.85 6.77 6.10
CA PRO A 999 -21.97 7.66 6.84
C PRO A 999 -21.44 7.07 8.16
N THR A 1000 -20.12 7.02 8.30
CA THR A 1000 -19.42 6.52 9.49
C THR A 1000 -18.59 7.64 10.11
N GLU A 1001 -18.52 7.69 11.44
CA GLU A 1001 -17.77 8.70 12.17
C GLU A 1001 -16.26 8.50 11.97
N LEU A 1002 -15.57 9.57 11.60
CA LEU A 1002 -14.13 9.60 11.37
C LEU A 1002 -13.39 10.06 12.64
N PHE A 1003 -13.70 11.28 13.08
CA PHE A 1003 -13.21 11.88 14.31
C PHE A 1003 -14.15 13.01 14.74
N GLU A 1004 -14.04 13.47 15.97
CA GLU A 1004 -14.75 14.65 16.48
C GLU A 1004 -13.80 15.68 17.12
N VAL A 1005 -14.14 16.96 17.00
CA VAL A 1005 -13.46 18.07 17.67
C VAL A 1005 -14.40 18.66 18.71
N LYS A 1006 -14.06 18.49 19.99
CA LYS A 1006 -14.83 19.02 21.11
C LYS A 1006 -14.22 20.31 21.60
N TYR A 1007 -14.94 21.42 21.44
CA TYR A 1007 -14.56 22.74 21.93
C TYR A 1007 -15.63 23.29 22.89
N ARG A 1008 -15.43 24.49 23.44
CA ARG A 1008 -16.25 24.98 24.56
C ARG A 1008 -17.75 25.10 24.25
N SER A 1009 -18.09 25.51 23.03
CA SER A 1009 -19.48 25.83 22.68
C SER A 1009 -20.22 24.69 21.99
N ASP A 1010 -19.52 23.76 21.35
CA ASP A 1010 -20.11 22.68 20.54
C ASP A 1010 -19.11 21.54 20.31
N THR A 1011 -19.56 20.47 19.67
CA THR A 1011 -18.73 19.39 19.12
C THR A 1011 -18.96 19.29 17.62
N ILE A 1012 -17.88 19.24 16.85
CA ILE A 1012 -17.91 19.05 15.40
C ILE A 1012 -17.59 17.59 15.12
N LYS A 1013 -18.49 16.85 14.47
CA LYS A 1013 -18.26 15.47 14.06
C LYS A 1013 -17.95 15.41 12.57
N PHE A 1014 -16.85 14.75 12.22
CA PHE A 1014 -16.47 14.47 10.84
C PHE A 1014 -16.91 13.06 10.48
N TYR A 1015 -17.52 12.92 9.32
CA TYR A 1015 -18.00 11.66 8.77
C TYR A 1015 -17.32 11.38 7.44
N PHE A 1016 -17.20 10.10 7.11
CA PHE A 1016 -16.82 9.64 5.78
C PHE A 1016 -17.89 8.69 5.24
N VAL A 1017 -18.07 8.70 3.92
CA VAL A 1017 -19.01 7.84 3.20
C VAL A 1017 -18.51 7.59 1.80
N ALA A 1018 -18.71 6.38 1.28
CA ALA A 1018 -18.37 6.03 -0.09
C ALA A 1018 -18.98 7.04 -1.09
N ASP A 1019 -18.21 7.41 -2.12
CA ASP A 1019 -18.68 8.29 -3.20
C ASP A 1019 -19.24 7.53 -4.41
N SER A 1020 -19.09 6.19 -4.41
CA SER A 1020 -19.57 5.27 -5.43
C SER A 1020 -19.97 3.92 -4.80
N GLU A 1021 -20.71 3.10 -5.55
CA GLU A 1021 -20.97 1.69 -5.22
C GLU A 1021 -19.70 0.82 -5.13
N THR A 1022 -18.56 1.23 -5.71
CA THR A 1022 -17.31 0.44 -5.63
C THR A 1022 -16.61 0.58 -4.28
N GLY A 1023 -16.85 1.69 -3.57
CA GLY A 1023 -16.26 1.96 -2.27
C GLY A 1023 -14.75 2.17 -2.29
N ASP A 1024 -14.15 2.53 -3.43
CA ASP A 1024 -12.70 2.80 -3.51
C ASP A 1024 -12.29 4.17 -2.94
N ARG A 1025 -13.24 5.10 -2.90
CA ARG A 1025 -13.05 6.44 -2.34
C ARG A 1025 -14.19 6.84 -1.42
N ALA A 1026 -13.91 7.78 -0.54
CA ALA A 1026 -14.90 8.33 0.37
C ALA A 1026 -14.78 9.84 0.50
N ARG A 1027 -15.93 10.51 0.46
CA ARG A 1027 -16.04 11.94 0.76
C ARG A 1027 -16.07 12.16 2.26
N ILE A 1028 -15.43 13.23 2.72
CA ILE A 1028 -15.40 13.65 4.13
C ILE A 1028 -16.19 14.93 4.30
N TYR A 1029 -17.05 14.99 5.31
CA TYR A 1029 -17.83 16.18 5.65
C TYR A 1029 -18.05 16.29 7.16
N ALA A 1030 -18.51 17.45 7.63
CA ALA A 1030 -18.65 17.75 9.06
C ALA A 1030 -20.05 18.21 9.44
N LYS A 1031 -20.48 17.85 10.66
CA LYS A 1031 -21.76 18.28 11.25
C LYS A 1031 -21.56 18.86 12.65
N SER A 1032 -22.38 19.85 12.99
CA SER A 1032 -22.50 20.33 14.38
C SER A 1032 -23.36 19.36 15.19
N VAL A 1033 -22.89 18.98 16.39
CA VAL A 1033 -23.70 18.17 17.32
C VAL A 1033 -24.84 19.00 17.92
N ALA A 1034 -24.62 20.30 18.18
CA ALA A 1034 -25.65 21.18 18.74
C ALA A 1034 -26.84 21.41 17.79
N THR A 1035 -26.61 21.55 16.48
CA THR A 1035 -27.68 21.81 15.51
C THR A 1035 -28.14 20.56 14.74
N GLY A 1036 -27.26 19.57 14.56
CA GLY A 1036 -27.50 18.40 13.71
C GLY A 1036 -27.32 18.67 12.21
N GLU A 1037 -27.04 19.91 11.83
CA GLU A 1037 -26.84 20.36 10.45
C GLU A 1037 -25.37 20.31 10.04
N ASP A 1038 -25.11 20.42 8.73
CA ASP A 1038 -23.75 20.53 8.20
C ASP A 1038 -23.03 21.75 8.80
N PHE A 1039 -21.75 21.59 9.14
CA PHE A 1039 -21.00 22.63 9.83
C PHE A 1039 -20.47 23.68 8.85
N ASP A 1040 -20.99 24.90 8.95
CA ASP A 1040 -20.53 26.05 8.18
C ASP A 1040 -19.26 26.68 8.80
N GLY A 1041 -18.37 27.24 7.95
CA GLY A 1041 -17.16 27.93 8.41
C GLY A 1041 -15.91 27.05 8.52
N ILE A 1042 -15.85 25.96 7.75
CA ILE A 1042 -14.65 25.14 7.53
C ILE A 1042 -14.17 25.32 6.09
N SER A 1043 -12.86 25.49 5.93
CA SER A 1043 -12.16 25.32 4.65
C SER A 1043 -11.35 24.04 4.70
N TYR A 1044 -11.57 23.18 3.71
CA TYR A 1044 -10.90 21.89 3.61
C TYR A 1044 -9.69 21.95 2.69
N TYR A 1045 -8.63 21.27 3.09
CA TYR A 1045 -7.44 21.10 2.29
C TYR A 1045 -7.11 19.61 2.22
N TRP A 1046 -6.88 19.08 1.02
CA TRP A 1046 -6.41 17.72 0.81
C TRP A 1046 -5.04 17.79 0.16
N ASN A 1047 -4.02 17.25 0.83
CA ASN A 1047 -2.61 17.33 0.40
C ASN A 1047 -2.20 18.78 0.05
N GLY A 1048 -2.58 19.73 0.92
CA GLY A 1048 -2.28 21.15 0.77
C GLY A 1048 -3.10 21.92 -0.27
N LYS A 1049 -3.90 21.26 -1.12
CA LYS A 1049 -4.78 21.91 -2.11
C LYS A 1049 -6.14 22.20 -1.46
N LEU A 1050 -6.67 23.41 -1.66
CA LEU A 1050 -8.01 23.80 -1.18
C LEU A 1050 -9.07 22.99 -1.94
N VAL A 1051 -9.99 22.34 -1.23
CA VAL A 1051 -11.05 21.50 -1.82
C VAL A 1051 -12.41 21.86 -1.22
N ARG A 1052 -13.49 21.57 -1.96
CA ARG A 1052 -14.85 21.77 -1.43
C ARG A 1052 -15.19 20.73 -0.37
N GLU A 1053 -14.96 19.46 -0.70
CA GLU A 1053 -15.10 18.29 0.16
C GLU A 1053 -13.90 17.38 -0.13
N PRO A 1054 -13.10 16.99 0.88
CA PRO A 1054 -12.01 16.05 0.69
C PRO A 1054 -12.51 14.68 0.26
N VAL A 1055 -11.83 14.07 -0.70
CA VAL A 1055 -12.07 12.69 -1.10
C VAL A 1055 -10.84 11.84 -0.80
N ALA A 1056 -10.96 10.91 0.15
CA ALA A 1056 -9.92 9.96 0.49
C ALA A 1056 -9.96 8.76 -0.47
N THR A 1057 -8.79 8.23 -0.83
CA THR A 1057 -8.64 7.02 -1.64
C THR A 1057 -8.09 5.89 -0.77
N ARG A 1058 -8.64 4.68 -0.91
CA ARG A 1058 -8.17 3.48 -0.20
C ARG A 1058 -6.69 3.20 -0.51
N ASN A 1059 -5.98 2.59 0.44
CA ASN A 1059 -4.58 2.18 0.33
C ASN A 1059 -3.58 3.31 0.02
N GLN A 1060 -3.95 4.58 0.20
CA GLN A 1060 -3.09 5.74 -0.01
C GLN A 1060 -3.08 6.64 1.23
N TRP A 1061 -1.93 7.26 1.50
CA TRP A 1061 -1.87 8.31 2.53
C TRP A 1061 -2.41 9.63 1.99
N GLY A 1062 -3.12 10.37 2.84
CA GLY A 1062 -3.54 11.74 2.56
C GLY A 1062 -3.39 12.63 3.79
N VAL A 1063 -3.21 13.93 3.56
CA VAL A 1063 -3.19 14.95 4.61
C VAL A 1063 -4.48 15.75 4.55
N LEU A 1064 -5.28 15.64 5.61
CA LEU A 1064 -6.46 16.45 5.82
C LEU A 1064 -6.08 17.71 6.59
N GLY A 1065 -6.11 18.85 5.93
CA GLY A 1065 -5.98 20.17 6.54
C GLY A 1065 -7.36 20.83 6.70
N ILE A 1066 -7.59 21.46 7.85
CA ILE A 1066 -8.84 22.14 8.18
C ILE A 1066 -8.50 23.54 8.67
N GLY A 1067 -9.03 24.56 7.99
CA GLY A 1067 -9.03 25.94 8.45
C GLY A 1067 -10.41 26.32 8.99
N PHE A 1068 -10.47 26.94 10.16
CA PHE A 1068 -11.72 27.45 10.74
C PHE A 1068 -11.88 28.94 10.46
N SER A 1069 -13.00 29.34 9.84
CA SER A 1069 -13.29 30.75 9.55
C SER A 1069 -13.38 31.61 10.81
N ASN A 1070 -13.83 31.00 11.92
CA ASN A 1070 -13.74 31.57 13.26
C ASN A 1070 -12.96 30.59 14.14
N ALA A 1071 -11.91 31.05 14.82
CA ALA A 1071 -11.16 30.15 15.69
C ALA A 1071 -12.02 29.56 16.81
N LEU A 1072 -11.86 28.26 17.02
CA LEU A 1072 -12.55 27.49 18.03
C LEU A 1072 -12.07 27.91 19.42
N ASN A 1073 -13.02 28.18 20.32
CA ASN A 1073 -12.74 28.64 21.68
C ASN A 1073 -12.49 27.45 22.63
N PHE A 1074 -11.31 27.40 23.24
CA PHE A 1074 -10.92 26.48 24.31
C PHE A 1074 -10.55 27.21 25.62
N ASP A 1075 -10.86 28.49 25.75
CA ASP A 1075 -10.59 29.32 26.93
C ASP A 1075 -11.12 28.63 28.19
N LEU A 1076 -10.23 28.34 29.15
CA LEU A 1076 -10.54 27.66 30.41
C LEU A 1076 -11.31 26.33 30.22
N PHE A 1077 -11.11 25.64 29.09
CA PHE A 1077 -11.83 24.44 28.71
C PHE A 1077 -10.89 23.36 28.20
N LEU A 1078 -10.96 22.17 28.80
CA LEU A 1078 -10.30 20.97 28.30
C LEU A 1078 -11.15 20.38 27.18
N GLY A 1079 -10.70 20.58 25.94
CA GLY A 1079 -11.29 19.97 24.77
C GLY A 1079 -10.37 18.91 24.19
N GLY A 1080 -10.65 18.48 22.96
CA GLY A 1080 -9.82 17.49 22.29
C GLY A 1080 -10.32 17.07 20.93
N ILE A 1081 -9.49 16.29 20.25
CA ILE A 1081 -9.78 15.61 18.99
C ILE A 1081 -9.92 14.14 19.33
N ASN A 1082 -11.10 13.55 19.14
CA ASN A 1082 -11.30 12.12 19.38
C ASN A 1082 -11.32 11.39 18.03
N LEU A 1083 -10.40 10.43 17.87
CA LEU A 1083 -10.30 9.58 16.69
C LEU A 1083 -11.21 8.36 16.90
N ASN A 1084 -12.19 8.17 16.02
CA ASN A 1084 -13.24 7.16 16.18
C ASN A 1084 -13.31 6.18 15.01
N GLY A 1085 -12.88 6.59 13.82
CA GLY A 1085 -12.94 5.78 12.61
C GLY A 1085 -11.76 4.81 12.45
N PRO A 1086 -11.89 3.84 11.52
CA PRO A 1086 -10.90 2.81 11.19
C PRO A 1086 -9.63 3.29 10.48
N PHE A 1087 -9.43 4.59 10.34
CA PHE A 1087 -8.25 5.11 9.67
C PHE A 1087 -7.01 4.94 10.56
N VAL A 1088 -5.86 4.72 9.91
CA VAL A 1088 -4.56 4.91 10.53
C VAL A 1088 -4.30 6.41 10.56
N PHE A 1089 -4.09 6.97 11.74
CA PHE A 1089 -3.80 8.40 11.95
C PHE A 1089 -2.36 8.60 12.37
N ASN A 1090 -1.72 9.64 11.85
CA ASN A 1090 -0.41 10.10 12.33
C ASN A 1090 -0.33 11.63 12.25
N ASN A 1091 0.69 12.18 12.90
CA ASN A 1091 1.03 13.61 12.90
C ASN A 1091 -0.21 14.52 13.03
N ILE A 1092 -0.92 14.37 14.15
CA ILE A 1092 -2.16 15.08 14.44
C ILE A 1092 -1.79 16.43 15.06
N ALA A 1093 -1.81 17.49 14.26
CA ALA A 1093 -1.38 18.82 14.62
C ALA A 1093 -2.55 19.80 14.73
N PHE A 1094 -2.50 20.71 15.69
CA PHE A 1094 -3.46 21.80 15.85
C PHE A 1094 -2.74 23.12 16.10
N TYR A 1095 -3.25 24.23 15.54
CA TYR A 1095 -2.56 25.51 15.49
C TYR A 1095 -3.33 26.61 16.21
N GLN A 1096 -2.65 27.33 17.10
CA GLN A 1096 -3.23 28.43 17.87
C GLN A 1096 -3.33 29.72 17.03
N ALA A 1097 -4.37 30.52 17.29
CA ALA A 1097 -4.51 31.85 16.70
C ALA A 1097 -3.64 32.87 17.46
N ASN A 1098 -2.72 33.56 16.77
CA ASN A 1098 -1.86 34.58 17.40
C ASN A 1098 -2.55 35.96 17.52
N ASN A 1099 -2.45 36.61 18.69
CA ASN A 1099 -3.08 37.91 19.00
C ASN A 1099 -2.69 39.07 18.05
N LEU A 1100 -1.51 39.04 17.41
CA LEU A 1100 -1.07 40.06 16.44
C LEU A 1100 -1.79 39.94 15.08
N GLN A 1101 -2.10 38.72 14.65
CA GLN A 1101 -2.88 38.47 13.43
C GLN A 1101 -4.35 38.88 13.58
N GLN A 1102 -4.89 38.83 14.81
CA GLN A 1102 -6.23 39.38 15.12
C GLN A 1102 -6.32 40.90 14.96
N VAL A 1103 -5.23 41.65 15.16
CA VAL A 1103 -5.24 43.12 15.19
C VAL A 1103 -4.96 43.75 13.81
N GLN A 1104 -4.18 43.10 12.94
CA GLN A 1104 -3.88 43.62 11.59
C GLN A 1104 -5.04 43.49 10.58
N SER A 1105 -6.09 42.71 10.88
CA SER A 1105 -7.17 42.37 9.94
C SER A 1105 -8.40 43.29 10.00
N THR A 1106 -8.39 44.32 10.86
CA THR A 1106 -9.43 45.35 10.91
C THR A 1106 -8.86 46.71 10.52
N LEU A 1107 -9.03 47.07 9.24
CA LEU A 1107 -8.78 48.45 8.79
C LEU A 1107 -9.99 49.30 9.19
N PHE A 1108 -9.84 50.15 10.20
CA PHE A 1108 -10.90 51.08 10.60
C PHE A 1108 -10.91 52.31 9.70
N ARG A 1109 -12.11 52.75 9.29
CA ARG A 1109 -12.30 53.98 8.52
C ARG A 1109 -12.08 55.20 9.42
N PRO A 1110 -11.06 56.05 9.18
CA PRO A 1110 -10.92 57.31 9.90
C PRO A 1110 -12.15 58.18 9.63
N TRP A 1111 -12.66 58.87 10.67
CA TRP A 1111 -13.90 59.65 10.57
C TRP A 1111 -13.87 60.74 9.49
N GLN A 1112 -12.67 61.18 9.11
CA GLN A 1112 -12.44 62.13 8.03
C GLN A 1112 -12.70 61.53 6.63
N GLN A 1113 -12.47 60.23 6.39
CA GLN A 1113 -12.76 59.57 5.11
C GLN A 1113 -14.26 59.31 4.86
N VAL A 1114 -15.09 59.32 5.91
CA VAL A 1114 -16.56 59.26 5.79
C VAL A 1114 -17.12 60.58 5.25
N ILE A 1115 -16.36 61.68 5.34
CA ILE A 1115 -16.82 63.04 5.05
C ILE A 1115 -16.24 63.59 3.73
N THR A 1116 -15.05 63.15 3.28
CA THR A 1116 -14.31 63.87 2.23
C THR A 1116 -13.79 63.05 1.05
N ASP A 1117 -14.15 61.79 0.85
CA ASP A 1117 -13.60 61.02 -0.29
C ASP A 1117 -14.31 61.37 -1.61
N GLY A 1118 -13.83 62.44 -2.24
CA GLY A 1118 -14.32 62.99 -3.52
C GLY A 1118 -14.11 62.11 -4.75
N ILE A 1119 -14.12 60.79 -4.58
CA ILE A 1119 -13.98 59.78 -5.64
C ILE A 1119 -15.20 58.84 -5.71
N THR A 1120 -16.04 58.77 -4.67
CA THR A 1120 -17.32 58.01 -4.71
C THR A 1120 -18.49 58.87 -4.20
N ASN A 1121 -19.60 58.91 -4.95
CA ASN A 1121 -20.82 59.69 -4.65
C ASN A 1121 -21.64 59.08 -3.49
N TYR A 1122 -21.05 58.82 -2.32
CA TYR A 1122 -21.80 58.39 -1.14
C TYR A 1122 -21.93 59.55 -0.14
N ASP A 1123 -23.08 60.25 -0.20
CA ASP A 1123 -23.48 61.24 0.81
C ASP A 1123 -23.90 60.53 2.11
N TRP A 1124 -23.93 61.25 3.24
CA TRP A 1124 -24.35 60.70 4.55
C TRP A 1124 -25.72 60.00 4.52
N GLU A 1125 -26.61 60.39 3.60
CA GLU A 1125 -27.90 59.74 3.34
C GLU A 1125 -27.79 58.25 2.97
N TYR A 1126 -26.67 57.78 2.40
CA TYR A 1126 -26.44 56.37 2.09
C TYR A 1126 -26.35 55.49 3.35
N TRP A 1127 -25.80 56.00 4.45
CA TRP A 1127 -25.56 55.23 5.68
C TRP A 1127 -26.76 55.25 6.66
N VAL A 1128 -27.74 56.14 6.46
CA VAL A 1128 -28.85 56.36 7.40
C VAL A 1128 -29.92 55.26 7.35
N ASN A 1129 -30.05 54.53 6.23
CA ASN A 1129 -31.17 53.61 6.00
C ASN A 1129 -30.78 52.14 5.74
N SER A 1130 -29.48 51.78 5.70
CA SER A 1130 -29.05 50.44 5.26
C SER A 1130 -27.75 49.92 5.88
N SER A 1131 -27.30 50.42 7.04
CA SER A 1131 -25.97 50.05 7.59
C SER A 1131 -25.97 49.87 9.11
N THR A 1132 -25.27 48.85 9.61
CA THR A 1132 -24.90 48.72 11.02
C THR A 1132 -23.67 49.58 11.32
N TRP A 1133 -23.47 50.03 12.57
CA TRP A 1133 -22.28 50.82 12.96
C TRP A 1133 -20.98 50.10 12.56
N GLU A 1134 -20.96 48.77 12.67
CA GLU A 1134 -19.84 47.94 12.24
C GLU A 1134 -19.53 48.07 10.73
N GLY A 1135 -20.56 48.14 9.87
CA GLY A 1135 -20.40 48.36 8.42
C GLY A 1135 -19.96 49.79 8.04
N VAL A 1136 -20.10 50.76 8.94
CA VAL A 1136 -19.59 52.13 8.76
C VAL A 1136 -18.11 52.23 9.14
N LEU A 1137 -17.69 51.47 10.16
CA LEU A 1137 -16.39 51.55 10.81
C LEU A 1137 -15.30 50.71 10.13
N VAL A 1138 -15.64 49.59 9.49
CA VAL A 1138 -14.67 48.62 8.95
C VAL A 1138 -14.51 48.80 7.43
N ILE A 1139 -13.30 49.13 6.96
CA ILE A 1139 -12.95 49.31 5.53
C ILE A 1139 -12.79 47.97 4.81
N GLY A 1140 -12.36 46.94 5.53
CA GLY A 1140 -12.19 45.59 4.98
C GLY A 1140 -11.93 44.58 6.10
N ARG A 1141 -12.43 43.35 5.88
CA ARG A 1141 -12.10 42.15 6.63
C ARG A 1141 -11.30 41.25 5.70
N SER A 1142 -10.19 40.71 6.17
CA SER A 1142 -9.56 39.55 5.53
C SER A 1142 -10.35 38.31 5.93
N ASP A 1143 -10.81 37.51 4.97
CA ASP A 1143 -11.57 36.28 5.23
C ASP A 1143 -10.70 35.12 5.75
N LEU A 1144 -9.36 35.23 5.67
CA LEU A 1144 -8.44 34.26 6.29
C LEU A 1144 -8.05 34.69 7.70
N TYR A 1145 -8.56 33.92 8.68
CA TYR A 1145 -8.30 34.05 10.11
C TYR A 1145 -7.29 32.97 10.55
N GLY A 1146 -6.05 33.34 10.83
CA GLY A 1146 -5.05 32.43 11.43
C GLY A 1146 -4.17 31.65 10.44
N VAL A 1147 -3.73 30.46 10.85
CA VAL A 1147 -2.77 29.61 10.09
C VAL A 1147 -3.44 28.98 8.86
N ASN A 1148 -2.82 29.09 7.69
CA ASN A 1148 -3.26 28.45 6.45
C ASN A 1148 -2.68 27.02 6.36
N PRO A 1149 -3.52 25.96 6.34
CA PRO A 1149 -3.04 24.58 6.25
C PRO A 1149 -2.19 24.29 5.00
N SER A 1150 -2.40 25.00 3.89
CA SER A 1150 -1.60 24.84 2.67
C SER A 1150 -0.12 25.20 2.89
N ASP A 1151 0.15 26.31 3.61
CA ASP A 1151 1.52 26.76 3.89
C ASP A 1151 2.25 25.80 4.83
N VAL A 1152 1.52 25.25 5.80
CA VAL A 1152 2.06 24.25 6.72
C VAL A 1152 2.40 22.97 5.96
N TYR A 1153 1.48 22.46 5.14
CA TYR A 1153 1.72 21.29 4.29
C TYR A 1153 2.93 21.50 3.36
N ASN A 1154 3.03 22.64 2.68
CA ASN A 1154 4.17 22.97 1.81
C ASN A 1154 5.50 23.02 2.56
N THR A 1155 5.48 23.38 3.85
CA THR A 1155 6.66 23.32 4.72
C THR A 1155 7.02 21.88 5.10
N TYR A 1156 6.03 21.02 5.34
CA TYR A 1156 6.24 19.57 5.56
C TYR A 1156 6.91 18.90 4.36
N ILE A 1157 6.51 19.24 3.14
CA ILE A 1157 7.07 18.62 1.93
C ILE A 1157 8.27 19.37 1.36
N GLY A 1158 8.62 20.55 1.91
CA GLY A 1158 9.80 21.31 1.51
C GLY A 1158 9.66 22.16 0.24
N THR A 1159 8.43 22.38 -0.24
CA THR A 1159 8.11 23.17 -1.45
C THR A 1159 7.87 24.65 -1.15
N ASN A 1160 8.00 25.07 0.10
CA ASN A 1160 7.83 26.46 0.55
C ASN A 1160 9.03 27.39 0.22
N LYS A 1161 10.00 26.94 -0.58
CA LYS A 1161 11.21 27.70 -0.93
C LYS A 1161 11.09 28.33 -2.31
N ILE A 1162 11.46 29.60 -2.41
CA ILE A 1162 11.58 30.33 -3.67
C ILE A 1162 13.04 30.24 -4.11
N ILE A 1163 13.28 29.71 -5.30
CA ILE A 1163 14.61 29.61 -5.91
C ILE A 1163 14.69 30.67 -7.01
N PHE A 1164 15.72 31.52 -6.94
CA PHE A 1164 16.06 32.46 -8.00
C PHE A 1164 17.19 31.83 -8.80
N ASP A 1165 16.93 31.55 -10.08
CA ASP A 1165 17.92 31.13 -11.05
C ASP A 1165 18.02 32.23 -12.12
N ASP A 1166 19.17 32.88 -12.23
CA ASP A 1166 19.46 33.75 -13.36
C ASP A 1166 20.79 33.37 -14.01
N ASP A 1167 20.71 32.92 -15.27
CA ASP A 1167 21.86 32.83 -16.18
C ASP A 1167 22.36 34.23 -16.61
N GLU A 1168 21.66 35.30 -16.23
CA GLU A 1168 22.08 36.69 -16.38
C GLU A 1168 21.94 37.42 -15.03
N GLY A 1169 23.08 37.64 -14.37
CA GLY A 1169 23.20 38.12 -12.99
C GLY A 1169 22.10 39.03 -12.45
N LEU A 1170 21.70 38.74 -11.20
CA LEU A 1170 20.76 39.48 -10.37
C LEU A 1170 20.96 40.99 -10.46
N THR A 1171 20.18 41.65 -11.32
CA THR A 1171 20.21 43.11 -11.42
C THR A 1171 19.27 43.67 -10.37
N VAL A 1172 19.83 43.90 -9.18
CA VAL A 1172 19.14 44.59 -8.10
C VAL A 1172 18.99 46.07 -8.46
N ASP A 1173 17.77 46.52 -8.73
CA ASP A 1173 17.46 47.94 -8.86
C ASP A 1173 17.58 48.62 -7.50
N ALA A 1174 18.69 49.35 -7.31
CA ALA A 1174 19.06 49.98 -6.05
C ALA A 1174 18.02 51.00 -5.54
N ASP A 1175 17.14 51.51 -6.39
CA ASP A 1175 16.14 52.50 -6.01
C ASP A 1175 14.93 51.91 -5.25
N LYS A 1176 14.82 50.58 -5.16
CA LYS A 1176 13.69 49.90 -4.47
C LYS A 1176 14.07 48.93 -3.37
N ILE A 1177 15.36 48.69 -3.11
CA ILE A 1177 15.80 47.87 -1.97
C ILE A 1177 16.00 48.75 -0.73
N LYS A 1178 15.19 48.50 0.32
CA LYS A 1178 15.49 48.94 1.68
C LYS A 1178 16.19 47.82 2.43
N VAL A 1179 17.51 47.90 2.54
CA VAL A 1179 18.28 47.08 3.50
C VAL A 1179 18.30 47.82 4.83
N TYR A 1180 17.67 47.26 5.85
CA TYR A 1180 17.77 47.76 7.22
C TYR A 1180 18.93 47.05 7.92
N THR A 1181 19.95 47.82 8.32
CA THR A 1181 21.05 47.37 9.20
C THR A 1181 20.71 47.72 10.64
N ASP A 1182 21.07 46.85 11.59
CA ASP A 1182 20.73 46.92 13.03
C ASP A 1182 19.26 46.70 13.42
N THR A 1183 18.58 45.77 12.76
CA THR A 1183 17.22 45.35 13.13
C THR A 1183 17.23 43.99 13.84
N THR A 1184 16.64 43.91 15.04
CA THR A 1184 16.20 42.64 15.64
C THR A 1184 15.11 42.02 14.75
N TRP A 1185 15.35 40.80 14.27
CA TRP A 1185 14.42 40.08 13.41
C TRP A 1185 13.16 39.69 14.18
N THR A 1186 12.03 40.29 13.81
CA THR A 1186 10.71 39.69 13.98
C THR A 1186 10.32 39.09 12.63
N ILE A 1187 10.08 37.77 12.60
CA ILE A 1187 9.59 37.06 11.42
C ILE A 1187 8.19 37.57 11.12
N GLN A 1188 7.98 38.14 9.94
CA GLN A 1188 6.66 38.49 9.42
C GLN A 1188 6.48 37.78 8.08
N VAL A 1189 5.47 36.90 8.00
CA VAL A 1189 5.05 36.23 6.77
C VAL A 1189 4.18 37.21 5.99
N GLY A 1190 4.61 37.56 4.78
CA GLY A 1190 3.82 38.34 3.83
C GLY A 1190 3.64 37.57 2.54
N THR A 1191 2.39 37.34 2.15
CA THR A 1191 2.04 36.78 0.84
C THR A 1191 2.18 37.89 -0.21
N PRO A 1192 2.93 37.69 -1.31
CA PRO A 1192 2.94 38.63 -2.42
C PRO A 1192 1.51 38.76 -2.98
N VAL A 1193 1.06 40.00 -3.22
CA VAL A 1193 -0.23 40.30 -3.87
C VAL A 1193 -0.09 40.20 -5.38
#